data_AF-A0A084B8I9-F1
#
_entry.id   AF-A0A084B8I9-F1
#
_cell.length_a   1.000
_cell.length_b   1.000
_cell.length_c   1.000
_cell.angle_alpha   90.00
_cell.angle_beta   90.00
_cell.angle_gamma   90.00
#
_symmetry.space_group_name_H-M   'P 1'
#
loop_
_entity.id
_entity.type
_entity.pdbx_description
1 polymer ?
#
loop_
_entity_poly.entity_id
_entity_poly.type
_entity_poly.pdbx_seq_one_letter_code
_entity_poly.pdbx_strand_id
1 'polypeptide(L)'
;MDPAFSPRDGADEDEPMLGVRPSSPGTDRSHHESLLHGTDFRKKPARRRDCMFVAIVILCSLTLLVLPATFFLGISRQQSQAAESNSHEADASEQGPVGQQSISLGETTTAVSSTSTLIITTSTQASTTAATPSVATTSAVAQTAIPLADQLDLKTNFVVSNTTQVREYVFNVTRGISSPDGFSKSMILVNGQSPGPLIEANTGDTIRVVVHNNMPEDSTSIHWHGIDQKNSVWMDGVHMVTQCGIPPGGSFTYQFEIADQRGTFWYHAHVSVQYTDGLYGPLIIHDPEEKVPQIDDDKILLIGDIFHGDGENLLAQFLSASPSWSPKMPGMEPPPENIILNGQGVSNCSVLRRATPHHDVFHDMMEHGEMDMDQADGDDDAHSVDTPTVHCTGGSPYKTRIKSGQNLRLRLISHSTATPFWFSVDGHELSIFEIDGVEVEPIKTSRVFMYPGQRYSVLITANQTPGNYLIRATAATKCFHMPMHGHKGSPGAFASVNYQGTGILSYDNVDEGVVPIGSPWDLDSTSSPGIDKEPWTGSCHDLPFGLPKPLRAMKAYEVGERNHHYFRYQKYRARTNINDTVYDPPSDGAILWSMLDEKVLGNNSSESPVWDFPPEQMVLVSEDTDKAAQIVINSDNMMAHPWHLHGL
;
A
#
# COMPACT_ATOMS: atom_id res chain seq x y z
N MET A 1 -28.30 -16.29 -53.70
CA MET A 1 -29.25 -15.47 -52.95
C MET A 1 -28.48 -14.90 -51.79
N ASP A 2 -28.18 -13.63 -51.91
CA ASP A 2 -27.56 -12.75 -50.91
C ASP A 2 -28.58 -11.61 -50.72
N PRO A 3 -28.66 -10.95 -49.55
CA PRO A 3 -27.75 -9.82 -49.40
C PRO A 3 -27.23 -9.54 -47.97
N ALA A 4 -25.94 -9.21 -47.91
CA ALA A 4 -25.30 -8.04 -47.29
C ALA A 4 -26.02 -7.26 -46.17
N PHE A 5 -25.28 -6.96 -45.08
CA PHE A 5 -25.36 -5.67 -44.39
C PHE A 5 -23.97 -5.13 -44.03
N SER A 6 -23.75 -3.89 -44.46
CA SER A 6 -22.62 -2.99 -44.21
C SER A 6 -22.66 -2.41 -42.78
N PRO A 7 -21.52 -1.97 -42.21
CA PRO A 7 -21.48 -1.20 -40.96
C PRO A 7 -22.18 0.16 -41.13
N ARG A 8 -22.79 0.68 -40.05
CA ARG A 8 -23.34 2.04 -39.99
C ARG A 8 -22.56 2.90 -38.99
N ASP A 9 -21.96 3.95 -39.55
CA ASP A 9 -21.58 5.17 -38.85
C ASP A 9 -22.81 5.94 -38.35
N GLY A 10 -22.64 6.64 -37.23
CA GLY A 10 -23.00 8.06 -37.03
C GLY A 10 -24.45 8.56 -37.21
N ALA A 11 -24.90 9.22 -36.14
CA ALA A 11 -25.80 10.38 -36.07
C ALA A 11 -27.29 10.16 -35.72
N ASP A 12 -27.64 10.88 -34.65
CA ASP A 12 -28.87 11.65 -34.37
C ASP A 12 -30.23 10.98 -34.13
N GLU A 13 -31.00 11.70 -33.31
CA GLU A 13 -32.42 11.57 -32.87
C GLU A 13 -32.46 11.23 -31.35
N ASP A 14 -32.35 12.19 -30.43
CA ASP A 14 -33.22 13.34 -30.12
C ASP A 14 -34.69 12.99 -29.81
N GLU A 15 -35.10 13.46 -28.61
CA GLU A 15 -36.44 13.69 -28.06
C GLU A 15 -37.24 12.56 -27.37
N PRO A 16 -38.16 12.86 -26.41
CA PRO A 16 -38.31 14.08 -25.60
C PRO A 16 -38.70 13.92 -24.10
N MET A 17 -38.30 14.93 -23.30
CA MET A 17 -39.10 15.66 -22.29
C MET A 17 -39.51 14.92 -20.98
N LEU A 18 -39.43 15.48 -19.77
CA LEU A 18 -39.65 16.85 -19.25
C LEU A 18 -38.81 17.03 -17.96
N GLY A 19 -38.25 18.17 -17.57
CA GLY A 19 -38.24 19.54 -18.07
C GLY A 19 -37.53 20.42 -17.02
N VAL A 20 -36.57 21.24 -17.47
CA VAL A 20 -35.94 22.33 -16.69
C VAL A 20 -36.91 23.53 -16.69
N ARG A 21 -36.99 24.39 -15.66
CA ARG A 21 -36.37 25.76 -15.55
C ARG A 21 -37.30 26.68 -14.69
N PRO A 22 -36.92 27.91 -14.30
CA PRO A 22 -35.92 28.34 -13.30
C PRO A 22 -36.53 29.32 -12.24
N SER A 23 -35.78 29.74 -11.22
CA SER A 23 -35.68 31.15 -10.69
C SER A 23 -35.30 31.24 -9.21
N SER A 24 -34.25 32.02 -8.89
CA SER A 24 -34.04 32.68 -7.58
C SER A 24 -34.91 33.95 -7.47
N PRO A 25 -34.84 34.75 -6.38
CA PRO A 25 -35.11 34.47 -4.97
C PRO A 25 -36.19 35.44 -4.40
N GLY A 26 -36.82 35.11 -3.26
CA GLY A 26 -37.49 36.13 -2.43
C GLY A 26 -38.79 35.72 -1.74
N THR A 27 -38.75 35.84 -0.40
CA THR A 27 -39.82 36.32 0.50
C THR A 27 -41.16 35.56 0.60
N ASP A 28 -41.40 35.15 1.85
CA ASP A 28 -42.60 35.42 2.65
C ASP A 28 -43.56 34.27 3.00
N ARG A 29 -43.59 34.04 4.32
CA ARG A 29 -44.75 33.83 5.18
C ARG A 29 -46.02 33.19 4.57
N SER A 30 -46.33 32.06 5.20
CA SER A 30 -47.52 31.87 6.04
C SER A 30 -48.81 31.33 5.43
N HIS A 31 -49.43 30.48 6.26
CA HIS A 31 -50.84 30.14 6.34
C HIS A 31 -51.46 29.37 5.16
N HIS A 32 -51.69 28.08 5.39
CA HIS A 32 -53.06 27.56 5.33
C HIS A 32 -53.27 26.51 6.41
N GLU A 33 -53.90 26.96 7.50
CA GLU A 33 -54.59 26.13 8.48
C GLU A 33 -56.05 25.91 8.04
N SER A 34 -56.71 25.02 8.78
CA SER A 34 -58.16 24.81 8.94
C SER A 34 -58.67 23.58 8.16
N LEU A 35 -59.33 22.57 8.75
CA LEU A 35 -59.95 22.33 10.06
C LEU A 35 -60.01 20.79 10.23
N LEU A 36 -59.88 20.21 11.43
CA LEU A 36 -60.99 20.05 12.37
C LEU A 36 -60.51 19.97 13.84
N HIS A 37 -61.16 20.79 14.67
CA HIS A 37 -61.23 20.81 16.14
C HIS A 37 -61.48 19.42 16.78
N GLY A 38 -61.14 19.09 18.02
CA GLY A 38 -60.71 19.89 19.19
C GLY A 38 -61.40 19.35 20.45
N THR A 39 -60.67 19.19 21.56
CA THR A 39 -61.06 19.54 22.95
C THR A 39 -59.90 19.22 23.89
N ASP A 40 -59.93 19.84 25.06
CA ASP A 40 -58.80 20.54 25.69
C ASP A 40 -58.50 19.98 27.11
N PHE A 41 -57.33 20.39 27.63
CA PHE A 41 -56.93 20.57 29.03
C PHE A 41 -56.28 19.45 29.88
N ARG A 42 -55.00 19.76 30.22
CA ARG A 42 -54.36 19.85 31.57
C ARG A 42 -53.42 18.73 32.08
N LYS A 43 -52.14 19.15 32.19
CA LYS A 43 -51.19 19.12 33.34
C LYS A 43 -50.78 17.77 34.01
N LYS A 44 -49.48 17.44 33.77
CA LYS A 44 -48.41 16.90 34.69
C LYS A 44 -48.58 15.48 35.31
N PRO A 45 -47.51 14.85 35.86
CA PRO A 45 -46.11 14.70 35.41
C PRO A 45 -45.55 13.25 35.59
N ALA A 46 -44.24 13.11 35.32
CA ALA A 46 -43.36 11.94 35.37
C ALA A 46 -43.57 10.86 36.45
N ARG A 47 -43.19 9.61 36.12
CA ARG A 47 -42.95 8.54 37.10
C ARG A 47 -41.75 7.66 36.70
N ARG A 48 -40.73 7.68 37.57
CA ARG A 48 -39.67 6.66 37.71
C ARG A 48 -40.30 5.29 37.99
N ARG A 49 -39.63 4.21 37.57
CA ARG A 49 -39.82 2.88 38.15
C ARG A 49 -38.46 2.29 38.52
N ASP A 50 -38.37 1.97 39.81
CA ASP A 50 -37.20 1.44 40.50
C ASP A 50 -37.00 -0.06 40.25
N CYS A 51 -35.74 -0.48 40.34
CA CYS A 51 -35.27 -1.87 40.40
C CYS A 51 -35.71 -2.54 41.71
N MET A 52 -36.02 -3.84 41.64
CA MET A 52 -36.17 -4.66 42.84
C MET A 52 -35.38 -5.98 42.70
N PHE A 53 -34.41 -6.12 43.59
CA PHE A 53 -33.66 -7.34 43.93
C PHE A 53 -34.61 -8.46 44.37
N VAL A 54 -34.33 -9.70 43.97
CA VAL A 54 -34.81 -10.91 44.65
C VAL A 54 -33.65 -11.89 44.80
N ALA A 55 -33.27 -12.14 46.06
CA ALA A 55 -32.40 -13.23 46.50
C ALA A 55 -33.28 -14.41 46.97
N ILE A 56 -32.87 -15.65 46.70
CA ILE A 56 -33.45 -16.86 47.30
C ILE A 56 -32.33 -17.76 47.84
N VAL A 57 -32.58 -18.27 49.04
CA VAL A 57 -31.67 -18.96 49.97
C VAL A 57 -31.77 -20.50 49.86
N ILE A 58 -30.63 -21.13 50.19
CA ILE A 58 -30.20 -22.52 50.40
C ILE A 58 -31.17 -23.48 51.15
N LEU A 59 -31.20 -24.78 50.76
CA LEU A 59 -31.13 -25.92 51.71
C LEU A 59 -30.84 -27.30 51.06
N CYS A 60 -29.69 -27.86 51.47
CA CYS A 60 -29.25 -29.24 51.71
C CYS A 60 -29.79 -30.46 50.94
N SER A 61 -28.86 -31.29 50.43
CA SER A 61 -28.75 -32.73 50.77
C SER A 61 -27.34 -33.26 50.46
N LEU A 62 -26.63 -33.69 51.51
CA LEU A 62 -25.35 -34.43 51.47
C LEU A 62 -25.54 -35.83 50.86
N THR A 63 -24.53 -36.33 50.14
CA THR A 63 -23.98 -37.67 50.34
C THR A 63 -22.51 -37.71 49.92
N LEU A 64 -21.66 -38.22 50.83
CA LEU A 64 -20.23 -38.48 50.67
C LEU A 64 -19.96 -39.66 49.70
N LEU A 65 -18.81 -39.67 49.01
CA LEU A 65 -17.75 -40.66 49.25
C LEU A 65 -16.47 -40.45 48.40
N VAL A 66 -15.39 -40.27 49.17
CA VAL A 66 -13.93 -40.44 49.04
C VAL A 66 -13.37 -41.30 47.87
N LEU A 67 -12.24 -40.83 47.34
CA LEU A 67 -11.24 -41.42 46.41
C LEU A 67 -10.71 -42.83 46.84
N PRO A 68 -9.95 -43.56 45.98
CA PRO A 68 -8.51 -43.34 45.89
C PRO A 68 -7.88 -43.46 44.49
N ALA A 69 -6.76 -42.76 44.30
CA ALA A 69 -5.77 -42.99 43.25
C ALA A 69 -5.00 -44.30 43.49
N THR A 70 -4.45 -44.95 42.44
CA THR A 70 -3.02 -45.36 42.31
C THR A 70 -2.75 -46.42 41.19
N PHE A 71 -1.65 -46.18 40.43
CA PHE A 71 -0.68 -47.14 39.82
C PHE A 71 -1.12 -47.98 38.58
N PHE A 72 -0.33 -48.28 37.53
CA PHE A 72 1.12 -48.41 37.19
C PHE A 72 1.32 -47.99 35.69
N LEU A 73 2.35 -47.29 35.20
CA LEU A 73 3.80 -47.54 35.03
C LEU A 73 4.23 -48.76 34.17
N GLY A 74 4.89 -48.44 33.03
CA GLY A 74 6.02 -49.18 32.43
C GLY A 74 5.76 -49.88 31.09
N ILE A 75 6.64 -49.99 30.09
CA ILE A 75 8.08 -49.72 29.81
C ILE A 75 8.18 -49.84 28.25
N SER A 76 8.70 -48.85 27.50
CA SER A 76 10.09 -48.69 26.97
C SER A 76 10.58 -49.66 25.85
N ARG A 77 11.20 -49.05 24.81
CA ARG A 77 12.19 -49.56 23.83
C ARG A 77 11.69 -50.59 22.79
N GLN A 78 12.15 -50.68 21.53
CA GLN A 78 13.37 -50.23 20.83
C GLN A 78 13.21 -50.42 19.29
N GLN A 79 14.05 -49.71 18.50
CA GLN A 79 14.64 -50.06 17.17
C GLN A 79 13.73 -50.27 15.94
N SER A 80 13.91 -49.59 14.80
CA SER A 80 15.05 -49.49 13.85
C SER A 80 15.23 -50.70 12.92
N GLN A 81 15.34 -50.41 11.61
CA GLN A 81 15.73 -51.26 10.46
C GLN A 81 14.69 -52.31 10.03
N ALA A 82 14.62 -52.76 8.78
CA ALA A 82 15.04 -52.34 7.44
C ALA A 82 14.45 -53.42 6.50
N ALA A 83 14.46 -53.15 5.20
CA ALA A 83 13.85 -53.90 4.12
C ALA A 83 14.20 -55.42 4.02
N GLU A 84 13.28 -56.19 3.42
CA GLU A 84 13.49 -57.21 2.37
C GLU A 84 12.10 -57.85 2.04
N SER A 85 11.54 -57.63 0.83
CA SER A 85 11.71 -58.37 -0.43
C SER A 85 10.93 -59.70 -0.53
N ASN A 86 10.08 -59.80 -1.57
CA ASN A 86 9.68 -60.97 -2.40
C ASN A 86 8.22 -60.78 -2.86
N SER A 87 7.94 -60.43 -4.13
CA SER A 87 8.01 -61.20 -5.39
C SER A 87 6.86 -62.19 -5.58
N HIS A 88 6.11 -62.03 -6.68
CA HIS A 88 5.53 -63.05 -7.60
C HIS A 88 4.38 -62.40 -8.42
N GLU A 89 4.59 -62.13 -9.73
CA GLU A 89 4.15 -62.89 -10.93
C GLU A 89 2.80 -62.36 -11.48
N ALA A 90 2.43 -62.40 -12.76
CA ALA A 90 3.04 -62.37 -14.10
C ALA A 90 1.88 -62.59 -15.11
N ASP A 91 1.83 -61.87 -16.24
CA ASP A 91 1.34 -62.30 -17.59
C ASP A 91 1.47 -61.10 -18.57
N ALA A 92 2.40 -61.05 -19.55
CA ALA A 92 2.42 -61.64 -20.92
C ALA A 92 1.39 -61.00 -21.89
N SER A 93 1.60 -60.71 -23.19
CA SER A 93 2.69 -60.63 -24.19
C SER A 93 2.02 -60.16 -25.52
N GLU A 94 2.62 -59.38 -26.42
CA GLU A 94 3.21 -59.80 -27.74
C GLU A 94 3.49 -58.52 -28.59
N GLN A 95 4.72 -58.22 -29.05
CA GLN A 95 5.47 -58.60 -30.29
C GLN A 95 5.49 -57.51 -31.41
N GLY A 96 6.69 -57.21 -31.92
CA GLY A 96 7.09 -56.10 -32.85
C GLY A 96 6.84 -56.34 -34.35
N PRO A 97 7.72 -55.96 -35.33
CA PRO A 97 9.16 -55.60 -35.21
C PRO A 97 9.74 -54.48 -36.16
N VAL A 98 10.95 -54.01 -35.80
CA VAL A 98 12.20 -53.75 -36.60
C VAL A 98 12.22 -52.83 -37.85
N GLY A 99 13.20 -51.91 -37.87
CA GLY A 99 13.80 -51.33 -39.08
C GLY A 99 15.03 -50.44 -38.81
N GLN A 100 16.24 -50.99 -38.99
CA GLN A 100 17.53 -50.27 -39.05
C GLN A 100 17.68 -49.47 -40.35
N GLN A 101 18.34 -48.31 -40.32
CA GLN A 101 19.27 -47.91 -41.39
C GLN A 101 20.26 -46.81 -40.95
N SER A 102 21.53 -47.08 -41.22
CA SER A 102 22.72 -46.27 -41.01
C SER A 102 23.15 -45.56 -42.31
N ILE A 103 23.57 -44.29 -42.27
CA ILE A 103 24.56 -43.73 -43.22
C ILE A 103 25.39 -42.64 -42.50
N SER A 104 26.71 -42.76 -42.60
CA SER A 104 27.74 -41.82 -42.15
C SER A 104 28.43 -41.12 -43.32
N LEU A 105 28.82 -39.86 -43.14
CA LEU A 105 29.95 -39.15 -43.76
C LEU A 105 30.42 -38.17 -42.66
N GLY A 106 31.67 -38.02 -42.22
CA GLY A 106 33.00 -38.40 -42.67
C GLY A 106 33.96 -37.27 -42.24
N GLU A 107 34.74 -37.54 -41.18
CA GLU A 107 36.08 -37.07 -40.69
C GLU A 107 36.65 -35.67 -41.09
N THR A 108 37.52 -34.97 -40.35
CA THR A 108 38.69 -35.41 -39.55
C THR A 108 39.17 -34.31 -38.57
N THR A 109 39.54 -34.65 -37.34
CA THR A 109 40.55 -33.92 -36.53
C THR A 109 41.42 -34.90 -35.75
N THR A 110 42.74 -34.73 -35.83
CA THR A 110 43.76 -35.63 -35.26
C THR A 110 44.12 -35.29 -33.80
N ALA A 111 43.93 -36.30 -32.93
CA ALA A 111 44.80 -36.83 -31.84
C ALA A 111 45.38 -35.86 -30.77
N VAL A 112 45.53 -36.20 -29.48
CA VAL A 112 46.11 -37.40 -28.83
C VAL A 112 45.61 -37.45 -27.35
N SER A 113 44.98 -38.55 -26.89
CA SER A 113 45.45 -39.59 -25.91
C SER A 113 46.09 -39.06 -24.60
N SER A 114 45.80 -39.56 -23.39
CA SER A 114 45.76 -40.97 -23.00
C SER A 114 45.16 -41.22 -21.60
N THR A 115 44.68 -42.45 -21.44
CA THR A 115 43.99 -43.10 -20.31
C THR A 115 44.84 -43.41 -19.06
N SER A 116 44.15 -43.45 -17.91
CA SER A 116 44.62 -43.84 -16.57
C SER A 116 44.31 -45.31 -16.22
N THR A 117 45.18 -45.97 -15.45
CA THR A 117 44.87 -46.88 -14.30
C THR A 117 46.19 -47.28 -13.57
N LEU A 118 46.39 -46.87 -12.30
CA LEU A 118 46.35 -47.67 -11.02
C LEU A 118 47.62 -48.55 -10.79
N ILE A 119 48.29 -48.73 -9.62
CA ILE A 119 48.07 -48.53 -8.15
C ILE A 119 49.47 -48.59 -7.44
N ILE A 120 49.47 -48.36 -6.11
CA ILE A 120 50.31 -48.97 -5.02
C ILE A 120 51.47 -48.09 -4.53
N THR A 121 51.71 -47.77 -3.25
CA THR A 121 51.04 -47.89 -1.93
C THR A 121 51.85 -47.07 -0.89
N THR A 122 51.19 -46.72 0.23
CA THR A 122 51.69 -46.65 1.62
C THR A 122 52.82 -45.68 2.00
N SER A 123 52.51 -44.75 2.93
CA SER A 123 53.03 -44.82 4.31
C SER A 123 52.23 -43.90 5.25
N THR A 124 52.09 -44.31 6.51
CA THR A 124 51.51 -43.53 7.61
C THR A 124 52.56 -43.24 8.70
N GLN A 125 52.29 -42.16 9.45
CA GLN A 125 52.93 -41.61 10.67
C GLN A 125 54.08 -40.60 10.46
N ALA A 126 54.16 -39.45 11.15
CA ALA A 126 53.26 -38.75 12.06
C ALA A 126 53.80 -37.31 12.31
N SER A 127 52.90 -36.41 12.75
CA SER A 127 53.12 -35.30 13.70
C SER A 127 54.06 -34.13 13.32
N THR A 128 53.49 -32.93 13.09
CA THR A 128 53.43 -31.83 14.09
C THR A 128 52.70 -30.58 13.55
N THR A 129 51.86 -30.01 14.42
CA THR A 129 51.45 -28.59 14.55
C THR A 129 50.71 -27.89 13.41
N ALA A 130 49.44 -27.59 13.69
CA ALA A 130 48.54 -26.76 12.88
C ALA A 130 48.95 -25.28 12.89
N ALA A 131 49.02 -24.68 11.69
CA ALA A 131 48.92 -23.26 11.47
C ALA A 131 47.88 -23.04 10.35
N THR A 132 46.85 -22.27 10.67
CA THR A 132 45.71 -21.92 9.83
C THR A 132 46.16 -21.18 8.56
N PRO A 133 45.68 -21.54 7.36
CA PRO A 133 45.97 -20.74 6.17
C PRO A 133 45.02 -19.53 6.10
N SER A 134 45.63 -18.36 5.96
CA SER A 134 44.99 -17.07 5.68
C SER A 134 44.25 -17.14 4.35
N VAL A 135 42.93 -16.87 4.39
CA VAL A 135 42.13 -16.54 3.21
C VAL A 135 42.43 -15.10 2.85
N ALA A 136 42.74 -14.87 1.57
CA ALA A 136 42.97 -13.55 1.01
C ALA A 136 41.66 -12.75 1.04
N THR A 137 41.61 -11.73 1.88
CA THR A 137 40.54 -10.73 1.90
C THR A 137 40.67 -9.86 0.66
N THR A 138 39.82 -10.08 -0.34
CA THR A 138 39.55 -9.04 -1.33
C THR A 138 38.87 -7.89 -0.59
N SER A 139 39.59 -6.78 -0.40
CA SER A 139 39.04 -5.53 0.12
C SER A 139 37.87 -5.09 -0.78
N ALA A 140 36.65 -5.28 -0.29
CA ALA A 140 35.49 -4.60 -0.85
C ALA A 140 35.73 -3.10 -0.68
N VAL A 141 35.95 -2.40 -1.80
CA VAL A 141 35.82 -0.95 -1.83
C VAL A 141 34.37 -0.67 -1.45
N ALA A 142 34.15 -0.07 -0.28
CA ALA A 142 32.83 0.42 0.11
C ALA A 142 32.40 1.43 -0.95
N GLN A 143 31.51 1.02 -1.87
CA GLN A 143 30.78 1.97 -2.69
C GLN A 143 30.01 2.87 -1.73
N THR A 144 30.37 4.15 -1.70
CA THR A 144 29.57 5.16 -1.01
C THR A 144 28.15 5.08 -1.58
N ALA A 145 27.17 4.82 -0.72
CA ALA A 145 25.78 4.78 -1.12
C ALA A 145 25.40 6.09 -1.83
N ILE A 146 24.71 6.00 -2.97
CA ILE A 146 24.22 7.17 -3.72
C ILE A 146 23.32 7.98 -2.79
N PRO A 147 23.53 9.31 -2.63
CA PRO A 147 22.65 10.13 -1.79
C PRO A 147 21.18 10.03 -2.20
N LEU A 148 20.26 10.05 -1.24
CA LEU A 148 18.82 9.96 -1.52
C LEU A 148 18.36 11.05 -2.50
N ALA A 149 18.90 12.26 -2.41
CA ALA A 149 18.59 13.33 -3.35
C ALA A 149 18.94 12.95 -4.80
N ASP A 150 20.10 12.33 -5.02
CA ASP A 150 20.52 11.87 -6.36
C ASP A 150 19.71 10.67 -6.83
N GLN A 151 19.26 9.79 -5.92
CA GLN A 151 18.32 8.72 -6.25
C GLN A 151 16.97 9.29 -6.73
N LEU A 152 16.39 10.25 -6.00
CA LEU A 152 15.10 10.86 -6.36
C LEU A 152 15.19 11.76 -7.60
N ASP A 153 16.37 12.31 -7.90
CA ASP A 153 16.67 13.03 -9.15
C ASP A 153 17.08 12.08 -10.31
N LEU A 154 17.01 10.76 -10.14
CA LEU A 154 17.45 9.74 -11.11
C LEU A 154 18.88 9.95 -11.67
N LYS A 155 19.76 10.51 -10.84
CA LYS A 155 21.20 10.74 -11.13
C LYS A 155 22.05 9.59 -10.62
N THR A 156 21.63 8.36 -10.90
CA THR A 156 22.25 7.13 -10.37
C THR A 156 23.32 6.53 -11.30
N ASN A 157 23.46 7.06 -12.52
CA ASN A 157 24.21 6.45 -13.62
C ASN A 157 23.66 5.08 -14.06
N PHE A 158 22.37 4.84 -13.83
CA PHE A 158 21.72 3.64 -14.32
C PHE A 158 21.80 3.53 -15.85
N VAL A 159 22.04 2.32 -16.36
CA VAL A 159 22.15 2.04 -17.80
C VAL A 159 20.86 1.41 -18.30
N VAL A 160 20.11 2.18 -19.09
CA VAL A 160 18.91 1.70 -19.79
C VAL A 160 19.31 0.82 -20.96
N SER A 161 18.84 -0.43 -20.99
CA SER A 161 19.20 -1.39 -22.03
C SER A 161 18.20 -2.55 -22.13
N ASN A 162 18.21 -3.25 -23.26
CA ASN A 162 17.44 -4.49 -23.48
C ASN A 162 18.15 -5.75 -22.91
N THR A 163 19.29 -5.59 -22.23
CA THR A 163 20.00 -6.74 -21.65
C THR A 163 19.40 -7.06 -20.29
N THR A 164 18.81 -8.24 -20.17
CA THR A 164 18.23 -8.71 -18.92
C THR A 164 19.34 -9.08 -17.93
N GLN A 165 19.15 -8.68 -16.67
CA GLN A 165 20.06 -9.02 -15.58
C GLN A 165 19.33 -9.10 -14.24
N VAL A 166 20.03 -9.63 -13.23
CA VAL A 166 19.53 -9.63 -11.85
C VAL A 166 19.93 -8.31 -11.18
N ARG A 167 18.95 -7.57 -10.65
CA ARG A 167 19.14 -6.35 -9.86
C ARG A 167 19.01 -6.69 -8.39
N GLU A 168 20.12 -6.68 -7.69
CA GLU A 168 20.18 -7.05 -6.26
C GLU A 168 20.13 -5.81 -5.36
N TYR A 169 19.23 -5.86 -4.38
CA TYR A 169 19.08 -4.84 -3.34
C TYR A 169 19.06 -5.49 -1.96
N VAL A 170 19.55 -4.77 -0.96
CA VAL A 170 19.52 -5.20 0.45
C VAL A 170 18.83 -4.13 1.29
N PHE A 171 17.77 -4.51 1.98
CA PHE A 171 16.98 -3.65 2.84
C PHE A 171 17.21 -4.03 4.30
N ASN A 172 17.82 -3.13 5.07
CA ASN A 172 17.85 -3.21 6.52
C ASN A 172 16.72 -2.37 7.08
N VAL A 173 15.64 -3.04 7.53
CA VAL A 173 14.46 -2.38 8.09
C VAL A 173 14.66 -2.17 9.58
N THR A 174 14.60 -0.92 10.03
CA THR A 174 14.85 -0.52 11.43
C THR A 174 13.85 0.52 11.89
N ARG A 175 13.54 0.58 13.18
CA ARG A 175 12.91 1.78 13.76
C ARG A 175 13.98 2.82 14.12
N GLY A 176 13.69 4.09 13.87
CA GLY A 176 14.57 5.21 14.21
C GLY A 176 13.79 6.53 14.33
N ILE A 177 14.35 7.51 15.04
CA ILE A 177 13.75 8.84 15.13
C ILE A 177 14.08 9.65 13.89
N SER A 178 13.08 10.22 13.24
CA SER A 178 13.24 11.14 12.11
C SER A 178 12.28 12.32 12.21
N SER A 179 12.51 13.36 11.41
CA SER A 179 11.72 14.60 11.43
C SER A 179 11.46 15.16 10.02
N PRO A 180 10.75 14.41 9.15
CA PRO A 180 10.55 14.77 7.74
C PRO A 180 9.90 16.15 7.54
N ASP A 181 8.99 16.56 8.42
CA ASP A 181 8.39 17.91 8.41
C ASP A 181 8.92 18.82 9.54
N GLY A 182 10.00 18.39 10.21
CA GLY A 182 10.57 19.04 11.37
C GLY A 182 10.01 18.59 12.71
N PHE A 183 8.93 17.79 12.76
CA PHE A 183 8.46 17.17 14.00
C PHE A 183 9.13 15.80 14.19
N SER A 184 9.76 15.58 15.34
CA SER A 184 10.45 14.31 15.60
C SER A 184 9.45 13.20 15.96
N LYS A 185 9.43 12.12 15.18
CA LYS A 185 8.63 10.91 15.47
C LYS A 185 9.45 9.64 15.25
N SER A 186 8.98 8.53 15.83
CA SER A 186 9.46 7.20 15.49
C SER A 186 9.02 6.87 14.07
N MET A 187 9.96 6.42 13.24
CA MET A 187 9.75 6.03 11.85
C MET A 187 10.37 4.65 11.60
N ILE A 188 9.80 3.92 10.67
CA ILE A 188 10.39 2.72 10.08
C ILE A 188 11.21 3.17 8.87
N LEU A 189 12.49 2.82 8.89
CA LEU A 189 13.49 3.25 7.92
C LEU A 189 14.03 2.05 7.17
N VAL A 190 14.28 2.21 5.88
CA VAL A 190 15.00 1.23 5.07
C VAL A 190 16.40 1.77 4.82
N ASN A 191 17.42 1.05 5.31
CA ASN A 191 18.82 1.50 5.24
C ASN A 191 19.05 2.89 5.87
N GLY A 192 18.31 3.20 6.94
CA GLY A 192 18.44 4.46 7.68
C GLY A 192 17.75 5.68 7.04
N GLN A 193 16.93 5.49 6.01
CA GLN A 193 16.19 6.57 5.33
C GLN A 193 14.70 6.25 5.13
N SER A 194 13.91 7.33 5.02
CA SER A 194 12.50 7.36 4.59
C SER A 194 12.32 8.67 3.81
N PRO A 195 11.94 8.67 2.51
CA PRO A 195 11.66 7.50 1.68
C PRO A 195 12.83 6.51 1.64
N GLY A 196 12.50 5.23 1.51
CA GLY A 196 13.46 4.16 1.32
C GLY A 196 14.24 4.30 -0.01
N PRO A 197 15.30 3.50 -0.19
CA PRO A 197 16.14 3.58 -1.38
C PRO A 197 15.38 3.26 -2.66
N LEU A 198 15.73 3.95 -3.74
CA LEU A 198 15.22 3.68 -5.06
C LEU A 198 15.58 2.26 -5.53
N ILE A 199 14.60 1.57 -6.09
CA ILE A 199 14.82 0.38 -6.92
C ILE A 199 14.72 0.80 -8.39
N GLU A 200 15.78 0.54 -9.16
CA GLU A 200 15.77 0.66 -10.63
C GLU A 200 15.96 -0.69 -11.31
N ALA A 201 15.22 -0.89 -12.38
CA ALA A 201 15.32 -2.06 -13.25
C ALA A 201 15.04 -1.66 -14.70
N ASN A 202 15.49 -2.47 -15.67
CA ASN A 202 14.95 -2.43 -17.02
C ASN A 202 13.79 -3.41 -17.12
N THR A 203 12.88 -3.18 -18.08
CA THR A 203 11.92 -4.22 -18.48
C THR A 203 12.66 -5.52 -18.83
N GLY A 204 12.17 -6.66 -18.34
CA GLY A 204 12.82 -7.97 -18.46
C GLY A 204 13.92 -8.28 -17.42
N ASP A 205 14.33 -7.34 -16.58
CA ASP A 205 15.24 -7.64 -15.47
C ASP A 205 14.55 -8.50 -14.39
N THR A 206 15.34 -9.26 -13.62
CA THR A 206 14.89 -9.89 -12.39
C THR A 206 15.26 -8.99 -11.21
N ILE A 207 14.29 -8.58 -10.41
CA ILE A 207 14.55 -7.87 -9.15
C ILE A 207 14.72 -8.90 -8.04
N ARG A 208 15.79 -8.77 -7.24
CA ARG A 208 16.03 -9.57 -6.04
C ARG A 208 16.30 -8.63 -4.86
N VAL A 209 15.42 -8.67 -3.86
CA VAL A 209 15.56 -7.83 -2.65
C VAL A 209 15.66 -8.71 -1.42
N VAL A 210 16.80 -8.65 -0.74
CA VAL A 210 16.99 -9.29 0.58
C VAL A 210 16.55 -8.30 1.65
N VAL A 211 15.49 -8.64 2.38
CA VAL A 211 14.94 -7.81 3.45
C VAL A 211 15.34 -8.42 4.78
N HIS A 212 16.10 -7.66 5.58
CA HIS A 212 16.44 -7.96 6.96
C HIS A 212 15.52 -7.13 7.87
N ASN A 213 14.67 -7.80 8.64
CA ASN A 213 13.84 -7.13 9.64
C ASN A 213 14.63 -6.99 10.94
N ASN A 214 15.21 -5.81 11.15
CA ASN A 214 15.96 -5.47 12.36
C ASN A 214 15.12 -4.63 13.35
N MET A 215 13.80 -4.56 13.16
CA MET A 215 12.89 -4.00 14.15
C MET A 215 12.79 -4.95 15.37
N PRO A 216 12.64 -4.43 16.60
CA PRO A 216 12.72 -5.26 17.80
C PRO A 216 11.45 -6.09 18.04
N GLU A 217 10.28 -5.57 17.68
CA GLU A 217 8.99 -6.14 18.11
C GLU A 217 8.05 -6.43 16.94
N ASP A 218 8.21 -5.73 15.82
CA ASP A 218 7.27 -5.80 14.71
C ASP A 218 7.73 -6.76 13.62
N SER A 219 6.82 -7.61 13.14
CA SER A 219 6.99 -8.29 11.86
C SER A 219 6.78 -7.32 10.69
N THR A 220 7.29 -7.61 9.50
CA THR A 220 7.05 -6.77 8.32
C THR A 220 6.94 -7.58 7.03
N SER A 221 6.42 -7.00 5.96
CA SER A 221 6.42 -7.55 4.61
C SER A 221 6.48 -6.40 3.61
N ILE A 222 7.11 -6.60 2.45
CA ILE A 222 7.27 -5.57 1.43
C ILE A 222 6.44 -5.92 0.20
N HIS A 223 5.45 -5.08 -0.12
CA HIS A 223 4.67 -5.18 -1.34
C HIS A 223 5.22 -4.28 -2.44
N TRP A 224 5.14 -4.76 -3.68
CA TRP A 224 5.67 -4.12 -4.88
C TRP A 224 4.52 -3.52 -5.67
N HIS A 225 4.05 -2.36 -5.24
CA HIS A 225 2.80 -1.77 -5.70
C HIS A 225 2.78 -1.54 -7.21
N GLY A 226 1.83 -2.22 -7.87
CA GLY A 226 1.61 -2.15 -9.31
C GLY A 226 2.46 -3.12 -10.13
N ILE A 227 3.31 -3.93 -9.50
CA ILE A 227 3.98 -5.04 -10.18
C ILE A 227 3.01 -6.21 -10.31
N ASP A 228 2.86 -6.74 -11.52
CA ASP A 228 1.82 -7.76 -11.83
C ASP A 228 2.04 -9.07 -11.07
N GLN A 229 3.29 -9.38 -10.67
CA GLN A 229 3.71 -10.64 -10.05
C GLN A 229 3.41 -11.90 -10.89
N LYS A 230 3.49 -11.77 -12.23
CA LYS A 230 3.31 -12.87 -13.18
C LYS A 230 4.23 -14.04 -12.84
N ASN A 231 3.62 -15.18 -12.50
CA ASN A 231 4.31 -16.41 -12.08
C ASN A 231 5.15 -16.27 -10.80
N SER A 232 4.91 -15.23 -9.99
CA SER A 232 5.63 -14.95 -8.75
C SER A 232 4.71 -14.44 -7.64
N VAL A 233 3.43 -14.84 -7.64
CA VAL A 233 2.41 -14.38 -6.67
C VAL A 233 2.85 -14.52 -5.21
N TRP A 234 3.62 -15.57 -4.86
CA TRP A 234 4.18 -15.75 -3.50
C TRP A 234 5.24 -14.70 -3.11
N MET A 235 5.66 -13.84 -4.04
CA MET A 235 6.59 -12.72 -3.83
C MET A 235 5.87 -11.36 -3.75
N ASP A 236 4.53 -11.35 -3.78
CA ASP A 236 3.76 -10.10 -3.76
C ASP A 236 3.86 -9.35 -2.42
N GLY A 237 4.25 -10.02 -1.33
CA GLY A 237 4.53 -9.35 -0.07
C GLY A 237 3.33 -8.99 0.78
N VAL A 238 2.18 -9.62 0.54
CA VAL A 238 0.91 -9.31 1.21
C VAL A 238 0.79 -10.18 2.44
N HIS A 239 0.86 -9.55 3.60
CA HIS A 239 0.80 -10.22 4.90
C HIS A 239 -0.50 -11.03 5.05
N MET A 240 -0.37 -12.28 5.47
CA MET A 240 -1.47 -13.24 5.65
C MET A 240 -2.22 -13.63 4.36
N VAL A 241 -1.78 -13.16 3.19
CA VAL A 241 -2.31 -13.60 1.90
C VAL A 241 -1.26 -14.42 1.16
N THR A 242 -0.18 -13.79 0.70
CA THR A 242 0.85 -14.46 -0.10
C THR A 242 2.01 -14.99 0.74
N GLN A 243 2.19 -14.44 1.94
CA GLN A 243 3.21 -14.87 2.89
C GLN A 243 2.90 -14.44 4.33
N CYS A 244 3.53 -15.12 5.29
CA CYS A 244 3.62 -14.63 6.67
C CYS A 244 4.56 -13.41 6.75
N GLY A 245 4.45 -12.66 7.83
CA GLY A 245 5.37 -11.54 8.11
C GLY A 245 6.79 -12.04 8.38
N ILE A 246 7.78 -11.28 7.93
CA ILE A 246 9.19 -11.45 8.29
C ILE A 246 9.31 -11.10 9.79
N PRO A 247 9.58 -12.07 10.68
CA PRO A 247 9.60 -11.79 12.13
C PRO A 247 10.78 -10.88 12.51
N PRO A 248 10.75 -10.25 13.70
CA PRO A 248 11.91 -9.55 14.26
C PRO A 248 13.19 -10.41 14.22
N GLY A 249 14.28 -9.83 13.73
CA GLY A 249 15.56 -10.52 13.49
C GLY A 249 15.56 -11.51 12.32
N GLY A 250 14.42 -11.69 11.65
CA GLY A 250 14.26 -12.56 10.49
C GLY A 250 14.69 -11.91 9.18
N SER A 251 14.70 -12.69 8.11
CA SER A 251 14.99 -12.19 6.76
C SER A 251 14.23 -12.96 5.70
N PHE A 252 13.92 -12.30 4.59
CA PHE A 252 13.28 -12.91 3.42
C PHE A 252 13.87 -12.33 2.14
N THR A 253 13.97 -13.15 1.10
CA THR A 253 14.44 -12.72 -0.22
C THR A 253 13.29 -12.74 -1.20
N TYR A 254 12.86 -11.56 -1.62
CA TYR A 254 11.92 -11.39 -2.72
C TYR A 254 12.68 -11.55 -4.04
N GLN A 255 12.12 -12.30 -4.98
CA GLN A 255 12.70 -12.43 -6.31
C GLN A 255 11.62 -12.63 -7.37
N PHE A 256 11.52 -11.70 -8.32
CA PHE A 256 10.52 -11.74 -9.40
C PHE A 256 11.07 -11.09 -10.67
N GLU A 257 10.54 -11.52 -11.81
CA GLU A 257 10.89 -11.00 -13.14
C GLU A 257 9.93 -9.85 -13.52
N ILE A 258 10.48 -8.80 -14.12
CA ILE A 258 9.70 -7.69 -14.67
C ILE A 258 9.20 -8.03 -16.07
N ALA A 259 8.06 -8.71 -16.14
CA ALA A 259 7.47 -9.16 -17.39
C ALA A 259 6.54 -8.11 -18.03
N ASP A 260 7.04 -7.44 -19.07
CA ASP A 260 6.29 -6.50 -19.92
C ASP A 260 5.76 -5.25 -19.19
N GLN A 261 6.35 -4.89 -18.05
CA GLN A 261 6.05 -3.64 -17.32
C GLN A 261 7.17 -2.60 -17.49
N ARG A 262 6.81 -1.32 -17.37
CA ARG A 262 7.69 -0.15 -17.44
C ARG A 262 7.02 1.05 -16.75
N GLY A 263 7.77 2.10 -16.45
CA GLY A 263 7.25 3.33 -15.85
C GLY A 263 7.41 3.40 -14.34
N THR A 264 6.46 4.07 -13.68
CA THR A 264 6.56 4.52 -12.28
C THR A 264 5.75 3.65 -11.33
N PHE A 265 6.45 3.04 -10.38
CA PHE A 265 5.91 2.21 -9.32
C PHE A 265 6.54 2.60 -7.97
N TRP A 266 6.15 1.88 -6.94
CA TRP A 266 6.67 2.07 -5.59
C TRP A 266 6.55 0.77 -4.81
N TYR A 267 7.22 0.69 -3.68
CA TYR A 267 7.09 -0.40 -2.73
C TYR A 267 6.74 0.17 -1.37
N HIS A 268 6.09 -0.63 -0.53
CA HIS A 268 5.72 -0.24 0.82
C HIS A 268 5.53 -1.44 1.75
N ALA A 269 5.53 -1.18 3.06
CA ALA A 269 5.12 -2.20 4.02
C ALA A 269 3.67 -2.62 3.76
N HIS A 270 3.40 -3.92 3.85
CA HIS A 270 2.04 -4.47 3.72
C HIS A 270 1.60 -5.26 4.97
N VAL A 271 2.19 -4.92 6.12
CA VAL A 271 1.71 -5.32 7.45
C VAL A 271 1.04 -4.12 8.08
N SER A 272 -0.26 -4.25 8.39
CA SER A 272 -1.04 -3.21 9.07
C SER A 272 -0.87 -1.84 8.39
N VAL A 273 -0.63 -0.77 9.16
CA VAL A 273 -0.41 0.61 8.69
C VAL A 273 1.06 1.02 8.77
N GLN A 274 2.01 0.07 8.74
CA GLN A 274 3.45 0.36 8.91
C GLN A 274 4.03 1.35 7.89
N TYR A 275 3.50 1.39 6.66
CA TYR A 275 4.02 2.32 5.65
C TYR A 275 3.76 3.79 6.01
N THR A 276 2.73 4.06 6.81
CA THR A 276 2.41 5.40 7.34
C THR A 276 3.51 5.92 8.29
N ASP A 277 4.29 5.00 8.85
CA ASP A 277 5.46 5.29 9.68
C ASP A 277 6.77 5.31 8.89
N GLY A 278 6.75 5.30 7.55
CA GLY A 278 7.94 5.58 6.73
C GLY A 278 8.46 4.42 5.89
N LEU A 279 7.87 3.23 6.00
CA LEU A 279 8.28 2.09 5.18
C LEU A 279 7.63 2.16 3.79
N TYR A 280 8.16 3.03 2.94
CA TYR A 280 7.82 3.14 1.52
C TYR A 280 9.02 3.64 0.71
N GLY A 281 9.06 3.39 -0.59
CA GLY A 281 10.09 3.92 -1.48
C GLY A 281 9.76 3.72 -2.96
N PRO A 282 10.47 4.39 -3.87
CA PRO A 282 10.15 4.34 -5.29
C PRO A 282 10.72 3.10 -5.97
N LEU A 283 10.02 2.64 -7.02
CA LEU A 283 10.44 1.56 -7.91
C LEU A 283 10.24 2.04 -9.35
N ILE A 284 11.33 2.24 -10.10
CA ILE A 284 11.28 2.70 -11.48
C ILE A 284 11.74 1.59 -12.42
N ILE A 285 10.94 1.32 -13.45
CA ILE A 285 11.25 0.35 -14.49
C ILE A 285 11.46 1.10 -15.81
N HIS A 286 12.69 1.08 -16.31
CA HIS A 286 13.08 1.72 -17.55
C HIS A 286 12.81 0.82 -18.76
N ASP A 287 12.47 1.42 -19.90
CA ASP A 287 12.35 0.74 -21.19
C ASP A 287 13.22 1.50 -22.21
N PRO A 288 14.20 0.87 -22.88
CA PRO A 288 14.94 1.56 -23.95
C PRO A 288 14.06 1.92 -25.16
N GLU A 289 12.87 1.31 -25.27
CA GLU A 289 11.86 1.62 -26.27
C GLU A 289 10.72 2.47 -25.69
N GLU A 290 10.93 3.15 -24.56
CA GLU A 290 9.92 4.01 -23.91
C GLU A 290 9.31 5.01 -24.91
N LYS A 291 7.97 5.04 -24.99
CA LYS A 291 7.20 5.93 -25.88
C LYS A 291 6.74 7.17 -25.12
N VAL A 292 7.70 7.98 -24.70
CA VAL A 292 7.44 9.22 -23.95
C VAL A 292 7.84 10.44 -24.76
N PRO A 293 7.32 11.64 -24.41
CA PRO A 293 7.82 12.90 -24.97
C PRO A 293 9.33 13.06 -24.76
N GLN A 294 9.94 14.03 -25.46
CA GLN A 294 11.35 14.35 -25.23
C GLN A 294 11.53 14.91 -23.81
N ILE A 295 12.42 14.29 -23.04
CA ILE A 295 12.74 14.60 -21.65
C ILE A 295 14.20 15.04 -21.58
N ASP A 296 14.47 16.10 -20.83
CA ASP A 296 15.82 16.61 -20.55
C ASP A 296 16.29 16.28 -19.13
N ASP A 297 15.35 16.15 -18.19
CA ASP A 297 15.58 15.85 -16.78
C ASP A 297 14.41 15.00 -16.25
N ASP A 298 14.69 14.02 -15.41
CA ASP A 298 13.69 13.05 -14.91
C ASP A 298 13.82 12.92 -13.39
N LYS A 299 12.71 13.12 -12.67
CA LYS A 299 12.72 13.16 -11.21
C LYS A 299 11.48 12.52 -10.62
N ILE A 300 11.65 11.96 -9.43
CA ILE A 300 10.61 11.31 -8.65
C ILE A 300 10.07 12.31 -7.63
N LEU A 301 8.74 12.35 -7.48
CA LEU A 301 8.06 13.13 -6.45
C LEU A 301 7.04 12.25 -5.72
N LEU A 302 7.44 11.78 -4.55
CA LEU A 302 6.59 11.12 -3.57
C LEU A 302 5.78 12.18 -2.81
N ILE A 303 4.46 12.01 -2.77
CA ILE A 303 3.51 12.91 -2.14
C ILE A 303 2.70 12.10 -1.14
N GLY A 304 2.63 12.54 0.11
CA GLY A 304 1.84 11.84 1.11
C GLY A 304 1.49 12.69 2.31
N ASP A 305 0.47 12.24 3.01
CA ASP A 305 0.14 12.75 4.32
C ASP A 305 1.18 12.26 5.36
N ILE A 306 1.31 13.02 6.44
CA ILE A 306 2.12 12.60 7.58
C ILE A 306 1.33 12.78 8.88
N PHE A 307 1.41 11.74 9.70
CA PHE A 307 0.89 11.73 11.04
C PHE A 307 2.04 11.79 12.06
N HIS A 308 1.90 12.62 13.09
CA HIS A 308 2.88 12.77 14.17
C HIS A 308 2.77 11.65 15.22
N GLY A 309 1.61 11.01 15.32
CA GLY A 309 1.40 9.80 16.10
C GLY A 309 1.98 8.55 15.44
N ASP A 310 2.17 7.50 16.26
CA ASP A 310 2.49 6.15 15.79
C ASP A 310 1.28 5.52 15.07
N GLY A 311 1.53 4.85 13.94
CA GLY A 311 0.48 4.33 13.07
C GLY A 311 -0.44 3.33 13.78
N GLU A 312 0.09 2.42 14.58
CA GLU A 312 -0.72 1.40 15.29
C GLU A 312 -1.65 2.04 16.30
N ASN A 313 -1.18 3.07 17.02
CA ASN A 313 -2.01 3.82 17.95
C ASN A 313 -3.14 4.58 17.23
N LEU A 314 -2.86 5.12 16.03
CA LEU A 314 -3.87 5.78 15.21
C LEU A 314 -4.90 4.78 14.68
N LEU A 315 -4.46 3.60 14.23
CA LEU A 315 -5.33 2.52 13.79
C LEU A 315 -6.25 2.04 14.92
N ALA A 316 -5.71 1.81 16.12
CA ALA A 316 -6.49 1.41 17.28
C ALA A 316 -7.57 2.45 17.63
N GLN A 317 -7.25 3.75 17.56
CA GLN A 317 -8.22 4.82 17.75
C GLN A 317 -9.26 4.86 16.63
N PHE A 318 -8.85 4.71 15.37
CA PHE A 318 -9.73 4.69 14.20
C PHE A 318 -10.80 3.58 14.32
N LEU A 319 -10.39 2.39 14.78
CA LEU A 319 -11.26 1.25 15.02
C LEU A 319 -12.10 1.36 16.29
N SER A 320 -11.83 2.34 17.16
CA SER A 320 -12.57 2.54 18.41
C SER A 320 -13.99 3.06 18.17
N ALA A 321 -14.88 2.82 19.13
CA ALA A 321 -16.27 3.30 19.06
C ALA A 321 -16.40 4.83 19.19
N SER A 322 -15.35 5.52 19.64
CA SER A 322 -15.37 6.96 19.91
C SER A 322 -13.95 7.54 19.76
N PRO A 323 -13.41 7.64 18.54
CA PRO A 323 -12.10 8.26 18.30
C PRO A 323 -12.10 9.72 18.76
N SER A 324 -10.96 10.20 19.25
CA SER A 324 -10.80 11.55 19.80
C SER A 324 -11.18 12.66 18.79
N TRP A 325 -10.86 12.46 17.51
CA TRP A 325 -11.18 13.41 16.43
C TRP A 325 -12.62 13.31 15.91
N SER A 326 -13.32 12.20 16.16
CA SER A 326 -14.67 11.96 15.67
C SER A 326 -15.51 11.09 16.63
N PRO A 327 -15.78 11.57 17.86
CA PRO A 327 -16.37 10.75 18.91
C PRO A 327 -17.82 10.32 18.64
N LYS A 328 -18.46 10.93 17.64
CA LYS A 328 -19.85 10.64 17.25
C LYS A 328 -19.97 9.85 15.94
N MET A 329 -18.88 9.66 15.22
CA MET A 329 -18.83 8.93 13.96
C MET A 329 -17.58 8.06 13.98
N PRO A 330 -17.67 6.82 14.47
CA PRO A 330 -16.55 5.87 14.45
C PRO A 330 -16.23 5.45 13.01
N GLY A 331 -14.98 5.02 12.77
CA GLY A 331 -14.48 4.65 11.43
C GLY A 331 -14.30 5.85 10.49
N MET A 332 -14.15 7.06 11.05
CA MET A 332 -13.74 8.26 10.31
C MET A 332 -12.23 8.38 10.37
N GLU A 333 -11.59 8.61 9.24
CA GLU A 333 -10.13 8.69 9.14
C GLU A 333 -9.57 9.83 10.00
N PRO A 334 -8.42 9.64 10.65
CA PRO A 334 -7.77 10.72 11.38
C PRO A 334 -7.31 11.81 10.40
N PRO A 335 -7.44 13.10 10.77
CA PRO A 335 -6.80 14.17 10.01
C PRO A 335 -5.28 14.08 10.15
N PRO A 336 -4.51 14.05 9.04
CA PRO A 336 -3.05 14.12 9.15
C PRO A 336 -2.60 15.48 9.66
N GLU A 337 -1.44 15.54 10.31
CA GLU A 337 -0.90 16.80 10.79
C GLU A 337 -0.34 17.67 9.65
N ASN A 338 0.25 17.06 8.61
CA ASN A 338 0.88 17.76 7.50
C ASN A 338 0.89 16.94 6.20
N ILE A 339 1.43 17.53 5.13
CA ILE A 339 1.72 16.88 3.83
C ILE A 339 3.20 17.03 3.55
N ILE A 340 3.85 15.95 3.13
CA ILE A 340 5.26 15.91 2.78
C ILE A 340 5.46 15.65 1.29
N LEU A 341 6.53 16.23 0.74
CA LEU A 341 7.02 16.03 -0.61
C LEU A 341 8.42 15.44 -0.52
N ASN A 342 8.64 14.25 -1.07
CA ASN A 342 9.94 13.54 -1.01
C ASN A 342 10.54 13.47 0.42
N GLY A 343 9.71 13.21 1.43
CA GLY A 343 10.16 13.14 2.83
C GLY A 343 10.44 14.50 3.47
N GLN A 344 10.04 15.61 2.85
CA GLN A 344 10.30 16.96 3.32
C GLN A 344 8.99 17.74 3.47
N GLY A 345 8.84 18.44 4.60
CA GLY A 345 7.71 19.31 4.89
C GLY A 345 8.10 20.48 5.78
N VAL A 346 7.20 21.44 5.90
CA VAL A 346 7.35 22.58 6.81
C VAL A 346 6.24 22.55 7.83
N SER A 347 6.59 22.56 9.11
CA SER A 347 5.64 22.58 10.22
C SER A 347 5.72 23.87 11.02
N ASN A 348 4.55 24.37 11.44
CA ASN A 348 4.49 25.51 12.34
C ASN A 348 4.59 25.05 13.80
N CYS A 349 5.81 25.03 14.34
CA CYS A 349 6.07 24.59 15.71
C CYS A 349 5.32 25.39 16.79
N SER A 350 4.88 26.62 16.48
CA SER A 350 4.08 27.43 17.42
C SER A 350 2.66 26.89 17.61
N VAL A 351 2.13 26.22 16.59
CA VAL A 351 0.79 25.60 16.62
C VAL A 351 0.87 24.22 17.28
N LEU A 352 1.89 23.43 16.95
CA LEU A 352 2.09 22.08 17.51
C LEU A 352 2.32 22.10 19.03
N ARG A 353 3.01 23.13 19.56
CA ARG A 353 3.17 23.34 21.01
C ARG A 353 1.87 23.65 21.77
N ARG A 354 0.80 24.05 21.08
CA ARG A 354 -0.51 24.33 21.68
C ARG A 354 -1.50 23.17 21.54
N ALA A 355 -1.22 22.24 20.63
CA ALA A 355 -2.11 21.13 20.31
C ALA A 355 -1.95 19.92 21.24
N THR A 356 -0.96 19.91 22.16
CA THR A 356 -0.85 18.89 23.20
C THR A 356 -2.04 19.02 24.16
N PRO A 357 -2.96 18.04 24.20
CA PRO A 357 -3.82 17.89 25.36
C PRO A 357 -2.90 17.55 26.54
N HIS A 358 -3.29 17.97 27.74
CA HIS A 358 -2.74 17.41 28.97
C HIS A 358 -2.67 15.89 28.84
N HIS A 359 -1.50 15.33 29.15
CA HIS A 359 -1.23 13.91 29.33
C HIS A 359 -2.48 13.13 29.78
N ASP A 360 -2.78 12.04 29.10
CA ASP A 360 -3.71 11.02 29.56
C ASP A 360 -3.36 10.59 30.99
N VAL A 361 -4.13 11.04 31.97
CA VAL A 361 -4.10 10.55 33.36
C VAL A 361 -4.85 9.21 33.48
N PHE A 362 -4.82 8.38 32.42
CA PHE A 362 -5.50 7.08 32.40
C PHE A 362 -4.58 5.89 32.59
N HIS A 363 -3.26 6.11 32.76
CA HIS A 363 -2.30 5.02 32.95
C HIS A 363 -1.88 4.75 34.40
N ASP A 364 -2.36 5.52 35.39
CA ASP A 364 -1.90 5.37 36.79
C ASP A 364 -3.01 5.00 37.80
N MET A 365 -4.24 4.75 37.35
CA MET A 365 -5.40 4.48 38.22
C MET A 365 -5.69 2.98 38.47
N MET A 366 -4.73 2.07 38.24
CA MET A 366 -4.94 0.63 38.43
C MET A 366 -3.91 -0.07 39.34
N GLU A 367 -3.01 0.63 40.03
CA GLU A 367 -2.00 -0.05 40.87
C GLU A 367 -1.98 0.29 42.37
N HIS A 368 -2.64 1.33 42.87
CA HIS A 368 -2.68 1.57 44.32
C HIS A 368 -4.10 1.72 44.85
N GLY A 369 -4.58 0.63 45.45
CA GLY A 369 -5.71 0.65 46.36
C GLY A 369 -5.38 1.42 47.63
N GLU A 370 -6.44 1.98 48.23
CA GLU A 370 -6.51 2.73 49.49
C GLU A 370 -5.94 4.16 49.47
N MET A 371 -6.84 5.14 49.57
CA MET A 371 -6.52 6.43 50.17
C MET A 371 -7.39 6.65 51.40
N ASP A 372 -6.72 6.59 52.54
CA ASP A 372 -7.14 7.15 53.82
C ASP A 372 -7.20 8.68 53.66
N MET A 373 -8.29 9.30 54.12
CA MET A 373 -8.39 10.75 54.19
C MET A 373 -7.74 11.20 55.50
N ASP A 374 -6.64 11.94 55.43
CA ASP A 374 -6.37 13.09 56.31
C ASP A 374 -5.08 13.82 55.91
N GLN A 375 -5.03 15.11 56.30
CA GLN A 375 -3.92 16.06 56.28
C GLN A 375 -3.67 16.88 54.99
N ALA A 376 -4.20 18.10 55.02
CA ALA A 376 -3.62 19.26 54.37
C ALA A 376 -2.41 19.79 55.18
N ASP A 377 -1.30 20.08 54.50
CA ASP A 377 -0.52 21.32 54.59
C ASP A 377 0.79 21.16 53.80
N GLY A 378 1.23 22.24 53.16
CA GLY A 378 2.08 22.21 51.98
C GLY A 378 3.60 22.10 52.19
N ASP A 379 4.29 21.98 51.06
CA ASP A 379 5.57 22.64 50.80
C ASP A 379 5.85 22.62 49.28
N ASP A 380 6.41 23.72 48.78
CA ASP A 380 6.82 23.95 47.40
C ASP A 380 8.11 23.15 47.11
N ASP A 381 8.01 21.98 46.48
CA ASP A 381 9.15 21.35 45.80
C ASP A 381 8.71 20.75 44.46
N ALA A 382 8.91 21.54 43.41
CA ALA A 382 8.67 21.17 42.03
C ALA A 382 9.70 20.13 41.57
N HIS A 383 9.40 18.85 41.77
CA HIS A 383 10.00 17.80 40.97
C HIS A 383 9.48 17.93 39.53
N SER A 384 10.33 18.48 38.65
CA SER A 384 10.10 18.49 37.22
C SER A 384 10.06 17.05 36.71
N VAL A 385 8.86 16.51 36.53
CA VAL A 385 8.65 15.38 35.65
C VAL A 385 9.06 15.87 34.26
N ASP A 386 10.15 15.30 33.75
CA ASP A 386 10.71 15.59 32.44
C ASP A 386 9.65 15.22 31.39
N THR A 387 8.85 16.21 30.99
CA THR A 387 7.88 16.05 29.91
C THR A 387 8.70 15.83 28.64
N PRO A 388 8.48 14.77 27.85
CA PRO A 388 9.25 14.56 26.64
C PRO A 388 9.11 15.79 25.77
N THR A 389 10.19 16.56 25.66
CA THR A 389 10.18 17.81 24.93
C THR A 389 9.91 17.49 23.47
N VAL A 390 8.73 17.85 22.98
CA VAL A 390 8.38 17.80 21.56
C VAL A 390 9.46 18.57 20.78
N HIS A 391 10.32 17.84 20.08
CA HIS A 391 11.40 18.42 19.30
C HIS A 391 10.89 18.76 17.89
N CYS A 392 10.46 20.02 17.73
CA CYS A 392 10.02 20.57 16.47
C CYS A 392 11.02 21.62 15.97
N THR A 393 11.63 21.38 14.80
CA THR A 393 12.62 22.27 14.16
C THR A 393 12.01 23.17 13.08
N GLY A 394 10.78 22.90 12.66
CA GLY A 394 10.06 23.61 11.60
C GLY A 394 10.23 23.03 10.21
N GLY A 395 11.22 22.14 10.02
CA GLY A 395 11.43 21.41 8.77
C GLY A 395 11.94 22.31 7.63
N SER A 396 11.89 21.79 6.42
CA SER A 396 12.27 22.49 5.20
C SER A 396 11.43 22.02 4.02
N PRO A 397 11.07 22.90 3.07
CA PRO A 397 10.32 22.48 1.90
C PRO A 397 11.20 21.65 0.97
N TYR A 398 10.57 20.73 0.23
CA TYR A 398 11.20 20.10 -0.93
C TYR A 398 11.64 21.14 -1.95
N LYS A 399 12.82 20.94 -2.54
CA LYS A 399 13.33 21.83 -3.58
C LYS A 399 13.90 21.03 -4.72
N THR A 400 13.66 21.50 -5.94
CA THR A 400 14.21 20.93 -7.15
C THR A 400 14.52 22.01 -8.17
N ARG A 401 15.35 21.65 -9.16
CA ARG A 401 15.88 22.57 -10.15
C ARG A 401 15.57 22.13 -11.58
N ILE A 402 15.47 23.12 -12.47
CA ILE A 402 15.24 22.95 -13.90
C ILE A 402 15.98 24.05 -14.69
N LYS A 403 16.51 23.73 -15.88
CA LYS A 403 17.07 24.76 -16.78
C LYS A 403 15.97 25.37 -17.64
N SER A 404 16.10 26.66 -17.91
CA SER A 404 15.19 27.34 -18.85
C SER A 404 15.20 26.66 -20.22
N GLY A 405 14.01 26.45 -20.79
CA GLY A 405 13.80 25.79 -22.07
C GLY A 405 13.80 24.25 -22.03
N GLN A 406 14.14 23.61 -20.90
CA GLN A 406 14.14 22.15 -20.78
C GLN A 406 12.75 21.57 -20.44
N ASN A 407 12.56 20.30 -20.81
CA ASN A 407 11.43 19.48 -20.45
C ASN A 407 11.78 18.57 -19.27
N LEU A 408 11.14 18.80 -18.12
CA LEU A 408 11.28 17.99 -16.93
C LEU A 408 10.13 16.98 -16.85
N ARG A 409 10.47 15.69 -16.69
CA ARG A 409 9.52 14.68 -16.22
C ARG A 409 9.49 14.68 -14.71
N LEU A 410 8.30 14.84 -14.13
CA LEU A 410 8.04 14.53 -12.73
C LEU A 410 7.20 13.26 -12.64
N ARG A 411 7.75 12.24 -11.99
CA ARG A 411 7.09 10.96 -11.67
C ARG A 411 6.41 11.10 -10.32
N LEU A 412 5.13 11.46 -10.36
CA LEU A 412 4.30 11.66 -9.18
C LEU A 412 3.89 10.30 -8.60
N ILE A 413 4.10 10.10 -7.30
CA ILE A 413 3.68 8.90 -6.58
C ILE A 413 2.91 9.34 -5.34
N SER A 414 1.63 8.98 -5.25
CA SER A 414 0.85 9.20 -4.03
C SER A 414 1.07 8.03 -3.06
N HIS A 415 1.93 8.23 -2.07
CA HIS A 415 2.12 7.27 -0.97
C HIS A 415 1.21 7.55 0.23
N SER A 416 0.21 8.42 0.02
CA SER A 416 -0.76 8.84 1.02
C SER A 416 -1.42 7.66 1.71
N THR A 417 -1.71 7.83 3.00
CA THR A 417 -2.45 6.84 3.78
C THR A 417 -3.92 6.86 3.41
N ALA A 418 -4.48 8.06 3.34
CA ALA A 418 -5.92 8.25 3.12
C ALA A 418 -6.24 9.51 2.32
N THR A 419 -5.35 10.50 2.32
CA THR A 419 -5.64 11.82 1.76
C THR A 419 -5.45 11.86 0.23
N PRO A 420 -6.49 12.14 -0.58
CA PRO A 420 -6.32 12.45 -1.99
C PRO A 420 -5.78 13.88 -2.19
N PHE A 421 -4.99 14.09 -3.24
CA PHE A 421 -4.32 15.36 -3.51
C PHE A 421 -4.65 15.94 -4.89
N TRP A 422 -4.64 17.26 -4.97
CA TRP A 422 -4.41 18.01 -6.19
C TRP A 422 -2.93 18.41 -6.25
N PHE A 423 -2.21 17.87 -7.22
CA PHE A 423 -0.86 18.30 -7.56
C PHE A 423 -0.91 19.44 -8.57
N SER A 424 -0.11 20.50 -8.39
CA SER A 424 0.10 21.53 -9.40
C SER A 424 1.44 22.25 -9.23
N VAL A 425 1.86 22.96 -10.28
CA VAL A 425 3.04 23.85 -10.24
C VAL A 425 2.62 25.24 -10.71
N ASP A 426 2.84 26.24 -9.87
CA ASP A 426 2.37 27.60 -10.12
C ASP A 426 2.83 28.11 -11.49
N GLY A 427 1.89 28.60 -12.30
CA GLY A 427 2.14 29.14 -13.64
C GLY A 427 2.63 28.14 -14.70
N HIS A 428 2.77 26.84 -14.39
CA HIS A 428 3.22 25.84 -15.34
C HIS A 428 2.08 24.92 -15.76
N GLU A 429 1.88 24.79 -17.07
CA GLU A 429 1.04 23.74 -17.67
C GLU A 429 1.71 22.38 -17.46
N LEU A 430 0.91 21.36 -17.17
CA LEU A 430 1.33 19.97 -17.06
C LEU A 430 0.84 19.18 -18.26
N SER A 431 1.60 18.17 -18.67
CA SER A 431 1.14 17.17 -19.64
C SER A 431 1.31 15.77 -19.09
N ILE A 432 0.21 15.08 -18.77
CA ILE A 432 0.22 13.69 -18.32
C ILE A 432 0.49 12.79 -19.52
N PHE A 433 1.48 11.90 -19.42
CA PHE A 433 1.80 10.96 -20.50
C PHE A 433 2.09 9.54 -19.99
N GLU A 434 2.01 9.30 -18.68
CA GLU A 434 2.04 7.97 -18.07
C GLU A 434 1.05 7.96 -16.90
N ILE A 435 0.28 6.88 -16.76
CA ILE A 435 -0.62 6.62 -15.64
C ILE A 435 -0.35 5.20 -15.15
N ASP A 436 0.07 5.05 -13.89
CA ASP A 436 0.31 3.75 -13.25
C ASP A 436 1.24 2.78 -14.03
N GLY A 437 2.22 3.31 -14.77
CA GLY A 437 3.13 2.52 -15.61
C GLY A 437 2.64 2.29 -17.05
N VAL A 438 1.47 2.83 -17.41
CA VAL A 438 0.93 2.79 -18.77
C VAL A 438 1.21 4.11 -19.48
N GLU A 439 1.99 4.07 -20.54
CA GLU A 439 2.24 5.20 -21.44
C GLU A 439 0.94 5.56 -22.18
N VAL A 440 0.56 6.84 -22.16
CA VAL A 440 -0.67 7.35 -22.79
C VAL A 440 -0.38 8.55 -23.69
N GLU A 441 -1.27 8.81 -24.65
CA GLU A 441 -1.25 10.06 -25.41
C GLU A 441 -1.29 11.27 -24.46
N PRO A 442 -0.46 12.31 -24.68
CA PRO A 442 -0.33 13.40 -23.72
C PRO A 442 -1.64 14.16 -23.45
N ILE A 443 -2.02 14.28 -22.18
CA ILE A 443 -3.21 15.01 -21.71
C ILE A 443 -2.75 16.30 -21.02
N LYS A 444 -3.08 17.46 -21.60
CA LYS A 444 -2.78 18.78 -21.03
C LYS A 444 -3.70 19.10 -19.85
N THR A 445 -3.15 19.65 -18.77
CA THR A 445 -3.91 20.07 -17.58
C THR A 445 -3.10 21.04 -16.72
N SER A 446 -3.78 21.80 -15.85
CA SER A 446 -3.11 22.66 -14.86
C SER A 446 -2.77 21.93 -13.56
N ARG A 447 -3.40 20.77 -13.34
CA ARG A 447 -3.38 20.05 -12.07
C ARG A 447 -3.55 18.55 -12.28
N VAL A 448 -3.15 17.73 -11.32
CA VAL A 448 -3.40 16.29 -11.35
C VAL A 448 -4.12 15.90 -10.07
N PHE A 449 -5.27 15.23 -10.20
CA PHE A 449 -5.94 14.61 -9.06
C PHE A 449 -5.32 13.24 -8.81
N MET A 450 -4.98 12.92 -7.56
CA MET A 450 -4.34 11.66 -7.20
C MET A 450 -4.98 11.05 -5.97
N TYR A 451 -5.46 9.81 -6.10
CA TYR A 451 -5.79 8.97 -4.97
C TYR A 451 -4.55 8.33 -4.33
N PRO A 452 -4.64 7.86 -3.08
CA PRO A 452 -3.63 6.97 -2.50
C PRO A 452 -3.25 5.83 -3.46
N GLY A 453 -1.96 5.63 -3.68
CA GLY A 453 -1.40 4.58 -4.54
C GLY A 453 -1.29 4.90 -6.03
N GLN A 454 -1.95 5.95 -6.53
CA GLN A 454 -1.85 6.32 -7.94
C GLN A 454 -0.51 6.99 -8.28
N ARG A 455 -0.08 6.79 -9.53
CA ARG A 455 1.13 7.36 -10.11
C ARG A 455 0.82 8.01 -11.44
N TYR A 456 1.46 9.16 -11.68
CA TYR A 456 1.37 9.89 -12.93
C TYR A 456 2.76 10.38 -13.31
N SER A 457 3.19 10.21 -14.57
CA SER A 457 4.30 11.04 -15.09
C SER A 457 3.74 12.25 -15.80
N VAL A 458 4.21 13.43 -15.39
CA VAL A 458 3.86 14.71 -16.02
C VAL A 458 5.09 15.38 -16.62
N LEU A 459 4.88 16.03 -17.76
CA LEU A 459 5.88 16.89 -18.40
C LEU A 459 5.66 18.34 -17.94
N ILE A 460 6.76 18.99 -17.56
CA ILE A 460 6.82 20.42 -17.28
C ILE A 460 7.86 21.04 -18.22
N THR A 461 7.43 21.97 -19.08
CA THR A 461 8.36 22.75 -19.90
C THR A 461 8.77 24.03 -19.16
N ALA A 462 10.07 24.26 -19.03
CA ALA A 462 10.66 25.43 -18.36
C ALA A 462 10.56 26.72 -19.20
N ASN A 463 9.35 27.10 -19.60
CA ASN A 463 9.06 28.21 -20.50
C ASN A 463 8.64 29.50 -19.78
N GLN A 464 8.63 29.51 -18.45
CA GLN A 464 8.30 30.69 -17.67
C GLN A 464 9.53 31.59 -17.49
N THR A 465 9.30 32.82 -17.00
CA THR A 465 10.38 33.72 -16.58
C THR A 465 11.26 33.00 -15.54
N PRO A 466 12.60 32.99 -15.68
CA PRO A 466 13.46 32.36 -14.68
C PRO A 466 13.20 32.90 -13.28
N GLY A 467 12.76 32.02 -12.38
CA GLY A 467 12.34 32.35 -11.03
C GLY A 467 12.13 31.11 -10.16
N ASN A 468 11.60 31.32 -8.96
CA ASN A 468 11.13 30.24 -8.10
C ASN A 468 9.61 30.10 -8.24
N TYR A 469 9.13 28.87 -8.31
CA TYR A 469 7.72 28.53 -8.45
C TYR A 469 7.32 27.52 -7.39
N LEU A 470 6.13 27.65 -6.82
CA LEU A 470 5.66 26.68 -5.84
C LEU A 470 5.16 25.43 -6.54
N ILE A 471 5.64 24.29 -6.06
CA ILE A 471 5.03 22.98 -6.26
C ILE A 471 4.01 22.80 -5.13
N ARG A 472 2.79 22.41 -5.45
CA ARG A 472 1.70 22.28 -4.48
C ARG A 472 1.14 20.87 -4.50
N ALA A 473 1.01 20.27 -3.32
CA ALA A 473 0.12 19.17 -3.06
C ALA A 473 -0.97 19.66 -2.12
N THR A 474 -2.16 19.94 -2.67
CA THR A 474 -3.31 20.44 -1.91
C THR A 474 -4.23 19.29 -1.61
N ALA A 475 -4.57 19.06 -0.35
CA ALA A 475 -5.54 18.04 0.02
C ALA A 475 -6.89 18.33 -0.64
N ALA A 476 -7.46 17.34 -1.30
CA ALA A 476 -8.76 17.44 -1.92
C ALA A 476 -9.86 17.28 -0.85
N THR A 477 -9.99 18.28 0.02
CA THR A 477 -10.85 18.23 1.21
C THR A 477 -12.34 18.02 0.92
N LYS A 478 -12.80 18.35 -0.29
CA LYS A 478 -14.16 18.03 -0.77
C LYS A 478 -14.38 16.53 -1.05
N CYS A 479 -13.29 15.81 -1.27
CA CYS A 479 -13.25 14.41 -1.73
C CYS A 479 -13.01 13.41 -0.62
N PHE A 480 -12.61 13.91 0.54
CA PHE A 480 -12.22 13.11 1.67
C PHE A 480 -13.15 13.42 2.83
N HIS A 481 -13.64 12.39 3.51
CA HIS A 481 -14.58 12.50 4.61
C HIS A 481 -13.89 13.00 5.88
N MET A 482 -13.30 14.18 5.86
CA MET A 482 -12.78 14.81 7.06
C MET A 482 -13.92 15.53 7.80
N PRO A 483 -14.05 15.38 9.12
CA PRO A 483 -14.79 16.35 9.91
C PRO A 483 -14.06 17.69 9.82
N MET A 484 -14.45 18.54 8.84
CA MET A 484 -13.96 19.91 8.63
C MET A 484 -14.11 20.81 9.87
N HIS A 485 -14.92 20.36 10.83
CA HIS A 485 -15.09 20.97 12.13
C HIS A 485 -14.81 19.93 13.19
N GLY A 486 -13.62 19.98 13.79
CA GLY A 486 -13.36 19.32 15.06
C GLY A 486 -14.45 19.70 16.07
N HIS A 487 -14.74 18.80 17.00
CA HIS A 487 -15.61 19.15 18.13
C HIS A 487 -15.05 20.39 18.83
N LYS A 488 -15.85 21.48 18.83
CA LYS A 488 -15.62 22.78 19.48
C LYS A 488 -14.15 23.23 19.54
N GLY A 489 -13.65 23.82 18.46
CA GLY A 489 -12.64 24.88 18.56
C GLY A 489 -11.16 24.51 18.36
N SER A 490 -10.83 23.27 17.98
CA SER A 490 -9.49 22.97 17.45
C SER A 490 -9.57 22.76 15.94
N PRO A 491 -9.04 23.70 15.13
CA PRO A 491 -8.55 23.34 13.81
C PRO A 491 -7.49 22.25 14.01
N GLY A 492 -7.63 21.09 13.35
CA GLY A 492 -6.54 20.10 13.32
C GLY A 492 -5.26 20.76 12.79
N ALA A 493 -4.09 20.23 13.15
CA ALA A 493 -2.80 20.77 12.67
C ALA A 493 -2.77 20.89 11.13
N PHE A 494 -3.51 20.04 10.42
CA PHE A 494 -3.74 20.13 8.98
C PHE A 494 -4.26 21.49 8.47
N ALA A 495 -5.18 22.11 9.22
CA ALA A 495 -5.70 23.44 8.87
C ALA A 495 -4.62 24.52 9.05
N SER A 496 -3.64 24.29 9.92
CA SER A 496 -2.54 25.25 10.17
C SER A 496 -1.58 25.38 8.99
N VAL A 497 -1.52 24.37 8.12
CA VAL A 497 -0.78 24.38 6.86
C VAL A 497 -1.69 24.68 5.66
N ASN A 498 -2.89 25.20 5.90
CA ASN A 498 -3.91 25.49 4.88
C ASN A 498 -4.19 24.28 3.96
N TYR A 499 -4.14 23.06 4.51
CA TYR A 499 -4.40 21.84 3.76
C TYR A 499 -3.46 21.62 2.56
N GLN A 500 -2.24 22.17 2.58
CA GLN A 500 -1.29 22.07 1.48
C GLN A 500 0.15 21.78 1.94
N GLY A 501 0.82 20.87 1.23
CA GLY A 501 2.27 20.73 1.24
C GLY A 501 2.87 21.53 0.08
N THR A 502 3.98 22.22 0.33
CA THR A 502 4.64 23.05 -0.70
C THR A 502 6.11 22.71 -0.88
N GLY A 503 6.53 22.65 -2.14
CA GLY A 503 7.93 22.57 -2.57
C GLY A 503 8.29 23.74 -3.49
N ILE A 504 9.55 23.82 -3.89
CA ILE A 504 10.07 24.89 -4.76
C ILE A 504 10.66 24.26 -6.02
N LEU A 505 10.15 24.66 -7.19
CA LEU A 505 10.80 24.49 -8.48
C LEU A 505 11.61 25.75 -8.77
N SER A 506 12.94 25.64 -8.81
CA SER A 506 13.86 26.76 -9.02
C SER A 506 14.55 26.65 -10.38
N TYR A 507 14.61 27.75 -11.12
CA TYR A 507 15.40 27.78 -12.35
C TYR A 507 16.90 27.86 -11.99
N ASP A 508 17.78 27.15 -12.72
CA ASP A 508 19.20 26.93 -12.37
C ASP A 508 20.01 28.17 -11.94
N ASN A 509 19.69 29.36 -12.45
CA ASN A 509 20.41 30.61 -12.14
C ASN A 509 19.71 31.48 -11.08
N VAL A 510 18.75 30.92 -10.35
CA VAL A 510 17.98 31.60 -9.32
C VAL A 510 18.33 31.03 -7.94
N ASP A 511 18.51 31.92 -6.98
CA ASP A 511 18.67 31.57 -5.58
C ASP A 511 17.32 31.08 -5.02
N GLU A 512 17.29 29.89 -4.45
CA GLU A 512 16.10 29.26 -3.85
C GLU A 512 15.53 30.05 -2.67
N GLY A 513 16.30 30.97 -2.06
CA GLY A 513 15.84 31.87 -1.01
C GLY A 513 14.97 33.03 -1.53
N VAL A 514 14.96 33.28 -2.85
CA VAL A 514 14.11 34.31 -3.46
C VAL A 514 12.64 33.88 -3.39
N VAL A 515 11.76 34.83 -3.06
CA VAL A 515 10.32 34.59 -2.96
C VAL A 515 9.76 34.03 -4.28
N PRO A 516 8.96 32.95 -4.26
CA PRO A 516 8.32 32.42 -5.46
C PRO A 516 7.44 33.47 -6.18
N ILE A 517 7.48 33.47 -7.51
CA ILE A 517 6.83 34.49 -8.36
C ILE A 517 5.61 33.97 -9.13
N GLY A 518 5.31 32.68 -9.06
CA GLY A 518 4.19 32.05 -9.76
C GLY A 518 2.82 32.36 -9.14
N SER A 519 1.78 32.30 -9.96
CA SER A 519 0.38 32.34 -9.52
C SER A 519 -0.17 30.92 -9.34
N PRO A 520 -0.90 30.63 -8.25
CA PRO A 520 -1.57 29.35 -8.08
C PRO A 520 -2.67 29.16 -9.11
N TRP A 521 -2.86 27.92 -9.54
CA TRP A 521 -4.00 27.52 -10.37
C TRP A 521 -5.30 27.49 -9.56
N ASP A 522 -6.41 27.87 -10.18
CA ASP A 522 -7.74 27.68 -9.62
C ASP A 522 -8.18 26.22 -9.79
N LEU A 523 -8.19 25.47 -8.68
CA LEU A 523 -8.51 24.04 -8.66
C LEU A 523 -9.98 23.74 -8.99
N ASP A 524 -10.87 24.74 -8.94
CA ASP A 524 -12.29 24.58 -9.28
C ASP A 524 -12.60 25.02 -10.73
N SER A 525 -11.63 25.61 -11.44
CA SER A 525 -11.84 26.09 -12.80
C SER A 525 -12.01 24.94 -13.80
N THR A 526 -12.93 25.10 -14.77
CA THR A 526 -13.16 24.14 -15.86
C THR A 526 -12.22 24.36 -17.06
N SER A 527 -11.50 25.47 -17.08
CA SER A 527 -10.48 25.81 -18.08
C SER A 527 -9.39 26.66 -17.46
N SER A 528 -8.21 26.66 -18.06
CA SER A 528 -7.04 27.38 -17.56
C SER A 528 -6.29 28.03 -18.72
N PRO A 529 -5.52 29.10 -18.51
CA PRO A 529 -4.60 29.62 -19.53
C PRO A 529 -3.79 28.51 -20.23
N GLY A 530 -3.98 28.32 -21.54
CA GLY A 530 -3.34 27.27 -22.34
C GLY A 530 -4.10 25.93 -22.43
N ILE A 531 -5.14 25.76 -21.61
CA ILE A 531 -5.94 24.54 -21.48
C ILE A 531 -7.44 24.89 -21.65
N ASP A 532 -7.98 24.62 -22.84
CA ASP A 532 -9.37 24.97 -23.19
C ASP A 532 -10.40 24.28 -22.28
N LYS A 533 -10.10 23.05 -21.85
CA LYS A 533 -10.94 22.25 -20.96
C LYS A 533 -10.08 21.39 -20.06
N GLU A 534 -10.22 21.57 -18.75
CA GLU A 534 -9.57 20.69 -17.78
C GLU A 534 -10.15 19.26 -17.89
N PRO A 535 -9.30 18.22 -17.83
CA PRO A 535 -9.75 16.84 -17.94
C PRO A 535 -10.46 16.37 -16.66
N TRP A 536 -10.23 17.07 -15.55
CA TRP A 536 -10.82 16.78 -14.25
C TRP A 536 -12.18 17.44 -14.10
N THR A 537 -13.15 16.69 -13.60
CA THR A 537 -14.45 17.26 -13.22
C THR A 537 -14.35 17.98 -11.88
N GLY A 538 -15.25 18.94 -11.59
CA GLY A 538 -15.36 19.54 -10.25
C GLY A 538 -15.83 18.57 -9.16
N SER A 539 -16.20 17.34 -9.54
CA SER A 539 -16.40 16.19 -8.65
C SER A 539 -15.10 15.40 -8.49
N CYS A 540 -14.96 14.76 -7.33
CA CYS A 540 -13.84 13.91 -6.93
C CYS A 540 -13.80 12.60 -7.70
N HIS A 541 -13.74 12.70 -9.02
CA HIS A 541 -13.68 11.58 -9.94
C HIS A 541 -12.32 11.57 -10.60
N ASP A 542 -11.87 10.37 -10.91
CA ASP A 542 -10.69 10.15 -11.74
C ASP A 542 -10.93 10.65 -13.18
N LEU A 543 -9.89 10.59 -14.01
CA LEU A 543 -9.98 10.91 -15.43
C LEU A 543 -11.14 10.13 -16.07
N PRO A 544 -11.92 10.77 -16.98
CA PRO A 544 -12.95 10.07 -17.72
C PRO A 544 -12.37 8.83 -18.40
N PHE A 545 -13.00 7.65 -18.21
CA PHE A 545 -12.48 6.36 -18.66
C PHE A 545 -11.99 6.35 -20.12
N GLY A 546 -12.68 7.05 -21.02
CA GLY A 546 -12.33 7.09 -22.44
C GLY A 546 -11.26 8.13 -22.82
N LEU A 547 -10.81 8.97 -21.89
CA LEU A 547 -9.87 10.06 -22.17
C LEU A 547 -8.42 9.55 -22.30
N PRO A 548 -7.84 8.79 -21.36
CA PRO A 548 -6.52 8.21 -21.57
C PRO A 548 -6.50 7.23 -22.74
N LYS A 549 -5.53 7.40 -23.65
CA LYS A 549 -5.32 6.53 -24.81
C LYS A 549 -3.94 5.87 -24.70
N PRO A 550 -3.85 4.56 -24.38
CA PRO A 550 -2.56 3.87 -24.28
C PRO A 550 -1.77 3.91 -25.60
N LEU A 551 -0.46 4.16 -25.51
CA LEU A 551 0.45 4.19 -26.67
C LEU A 551 0.91 2.80 -27.13
N ARG A 552 0.69 1.78 -26.30
CA ARG A 552 0.90 0.37 -26.63
C ARG A 552 -0.44 -0.33 -26.61
N ALA A 553 -0.78 -0.96 -27.73
CA ALA A 553 -1.90 -1.87 -27.77
C ALA A 553 -1.53 -3.14 -27.01
N MET A 554 -2.32 -3.50 -26.01
CA MET A 554 -2.27 -4.81 -25.37
C MET A 554 -3.38 -5.68 -25.94
N LYS A 555 -3.10 -6.94 -26.21
CA LYS A 555 -4.12 -7.89 -26.61
C LYS A 555 -5.11 -8.03 -25.45
N ALA A 556 -6.40 -7.81 -25.71
CA ALA A 556 -7.43 -8.08 -24.72
C ALA A 556 -7.36 -9.56 -24.30
N TYR A 557 -7.43 -9.81 -23.00
CA TYR A 557 -7.49 -11.17 -22.50
C TYR A 557 -8.83 -11.81 -22.91
N GLU A 558 -8.79 -13.06 -23.34
CA GLU A 558 -10.00 -13.84 -23.56
C GLU A 558 -10.58 -14.22 -22.19
N VAL A 559 -11.78 -13.72 -21.88
CA VAL A 559 -12.45 -14.03 -20.62
C VAL A 559 -13.29 -15.28 -20.81
N GLY A 560 -13.14 -16.24 -19.90
CA GLY A 560 -13.98 -17.44 -19.89
C GLY A 560 -15.43 -17.09 -19.57
N GLU A 561 -16.41 -17.71 -20.25
CA GLU A 561 -17.84 -17.42 -20.06
C GLU A 561 -18.29 -17.61 -18.60
N ARG A 562 -17.56 -18.44 -17.83
CA ARG A 562 -17.82 -18.73 -16.42
C ARG A 562 -16.93 -17.93 -15.46
N ASN A 563 -15.98 -17.16 -15.97
CA ASN A 563 -15.02 -16.36 -15.19
C ASN A 563 -15.44 -14.88 -15.08
N HIS A 564 -16.75 -14.61 -15.06
CA HIS A 564 -17.28 -13.28 -14.79
C HIS A 564 -17.72 -13.21 -13.33
N HIS A 565 -17.00 -12.42 -12.53
CA HIS A 565 -17.24 -12.29 -11.10
C HIS A 565 -17.68 -10.87 -10.76
N TYR A 566 -18.79 -10.75 -10.04
CA TYR A 566 -19.38 -9.47 -9.68
C TYR A 566 -19.30 -9.31 -8.16
N PHE A 567 -18.63 -8.26 -7.70
CA PHE A 567 -18.56 -7.92 -6.29
C PHE A 567 -19.30 -6.62 -6.04
N ARG A 568 -20.31 -6.67 -5.18
CA ARG A 568 -21.07 -5.52 -4.72
C ARG A 568 -20.61 -5.13 -3.34
N TYR A 569 -20.03 -3.95 -3.23
CA TYR A 569 -19.59 -3.37 -1.97
C TYR A 569 -20.71 -2.51 -1.39
N GLN A 570 -21.11 -2.81 -0.17
CA GLN A 570 -22.13 -2.07 0.55
C GLN A 570 -21.69 -1.79 1.98
N LYS A 571 -21.81 -0.54 2.41
CA LYS A 571 -21.60 -0.17 3.82
C LYS A 571 -22.87 -0.49 4.61
N TYR A 572 -22.79 -1.48 5.50
CA TYR A 572 -23.83 -1.75 6.49
C TYR A 572 -23.28 -1.44 7.88
N ARG A 573 -23.81 -0.36 8.49
CA ARG A 573 -23.25 0.24 9.73
C ARG A 573 -21.78 0.68 9.52
N ALA A 574 -20.87 0.29 10.41
CA ALA A 574 -19.44 0.60 10.35
C ALA A 574 -18.62 -0.48 9.63
N ARG A 575 -19.26 -1.43 8.93
CA ARG A 575 -18.58 -2.49 8.19
C ARG A 575 -18.92 -2.42 6.71
N THR A 576 -17.94 -2.74 5.88
CA THR A 576 -18.13 -2.97 4.45
C THR A 576 -18.41 -4.44 4.24
N ASN A 577 -19.51 -4.76 3.56
CA ASN A 577 -19.82 -6.10 3.09
C ASN A 577 -19.50 -6.21 1.60
N ILE A 578 -19.03 -7.37 1.17
CA ILE A 578 -18.81 -7.77 -0.22
C ILE A 578 -19.80 -8.90 -0.52
N ASN A 579 -20.80 -8.66 -1.37
CA ASN A 579 -21.86 -9.64 -1.66
C ASN A 579 -22.50 -10.25 -0.39
N ASP A 580 -22.81 -9.41 0.60
CA ASP A 580 -23.34 -9.79 1.92
C ASP A 580 -22.38 -10.54 2.87
N THR A 581 -21.13 -10.76 2.45
CA THR A 581 -20.06 -11.35 3.28
C THR A 581 -19.15 -10.25 3.87
N VAL A 582 -18.60 -10.47 5.05
CA VAL A 582 -17.54 -9.62 5.63
C VAL A 582 -16.24 -10.40 5.56
N TYR A 583 -15.19 -9.78 5.02
CA TYR A 583 -13.86 -10.38 5.08
C TYR A 583 -13.34 -10.39 6.52
N ASP A 584 -12.90 -11.57 6.97
CA ASP A 584 -12.16 -11.75 8.21
C ASP A 584 -10.92 -12.59 7.90
N PRO A 585 -9.68 -12.05 8.01
CA PRO A 585 -8.49 -12.83 7.69
C PRO A 585 -8.43 -14.08 8.58
N PRO A 586 -7.89 -15.21 8.08
CA PRO A 586 -7.65 -16.38 8.91
C PRO A 586 -6.80 -16.01 10.13
N SER A 587 -7.05 -16.67 11.27
CA SER A 587 -6.25 -16.47 12.48
C SER A 587 -4.82 -16.97 12.33
N ASP A 588 -4.59 -17.96 11.46
CA ASP A 588 -3.32 -18.67 11.33
C ASP A 588 -3.00 -18.93 9.84
N GLY A 589 -1.87 -18.42 9.38
CA GLY A 589 -1.29 -18.75 8.07
C GLY A 589 -1.66 -17.79 6.94
N ALA A 590 -0.88 -17.87 5.85
CA ALA A 590 -1.11 -17.10 4.65
C ALA A 590 -2.09 -17.84 3.71
N ILE A 591 -3.20 -17.18 3.35
CA ILE A 591 -4.35 -17.77 2.64
C ILE A 591 -3.93 -18.58 1.40
N LEU A 592 -2.97 -18.07 0.62
CA LEU A 592 -2.47 -18.74 -0.58
C LEU A 592 -1.92 -20.15 -0.28
N TRP A 593 -1.20 -20.30 0.83
CA TRP A 593 -0.62 -21.58 1.24
C TRP A 593 -1.66 -22.50 1.89
N SER A 594 -2.59 -21.92 2.66
CA SER A 594 -3.72 -22.68 3.22
C SER A 594 -4.53 -23.35 2.10
N MET A 595 -4.80 -22.64 0.99
CA MET A 595 -5.50 -23.20 -0.17
C MET A 595 -4.77 -24.43 -0.78
N LEU A 596 -3.44 -24.43 -0.80
CA LEU A 596 -2.66 -25.56 -1.34
C LEU A 596 -2.70 -26.80 -0.42
N ASP A 597 -2.94 -26.60 0.87
CA ASP A 597 -3.02 -27.66 1.88
C ASP A 597 -4.46 -28.20 2.08
N GLU A 598 -5.47 -27.53 1.51
CA GLU A 598 -6.88 -27.88 1.66
C GLU A 598 -7.23 -29.26 1.09
N LYS A 599 -8.13 -29.96 1.79
CA LYS A 599 -8.71 -31.22 1.30
C LYS A 599 -9.99 -30.92 0.55
N VAL A 600 -9.97 -31.10 -0.77
CA VAL A 600 -11.19 -31.07 -1.59
C VAL A 600 -12.15 -32.15 -1.07
N LEU A 601 -13.22 -31.73 -0.40
CA LEU A 601 -14.23 -32.64 0.14
C LEU A 601 -15.08 -33.13 -1.02
N GLY A 602 -14.88 -34.40 -1.39
CA GLY A 602 -15.60 -35.03 -2.49
C GLY A 602 -17.07 -35.19 -2.17
N ASN A 603 -17.90 -34.24 -2.60
CA ASN A 603 -19.33 -34.49 -2.74
C ASN A 603 -19.60 -34.80 -4.22
N ASN A 604 -19.80 -36.09 -4.52
CA ASN A 604 -20.02 -36.62 -5.89
C ASN A 604 -21.33 -36.12 -6.56
N SER A 605 -21.91 -35.02 -6.10
CA SER A 605 -23.15 -34.43 -6.59
C SER A 605 -23.09 -32.91 -6.81
N SER A 606 -21.97 -32.24 -6.54
CA SER A 606 -21.79 -30.81 -6.89
C SER A 606 -20.75 -30.66 -7.99
N GLU A 607 -21.04 -29.82 -9.00
CA GLU A 607 -20.11 -29.50 -10.09
C GLU A 607 -18.86 -28.75 -9.59
N SER A 608 -18.88 -28.20 -8.37
CA SER A 608 -17.73 -27.47 -7.79
C SER A 608 -17.18 -28.18 -6.54
N PRO A 609 -15.84 -28.17 -6.36
CA PRO A 609 -15.19 -28.68 -5.16
C PRO A 609 -15.63 -27.89 -3.92
N VAL A 610 -15.90 -28.62 -2.83
CA VAL A 610 -16.17 -28.03 -1.51
C VAL A 610 -14.85 -27.92 -0.75
N TRP A 611 -14.52 -26.71 -0.33
CA TRP A 611 -13.32 -26.37 0.43
C TRP A 611 -13.69 -26.11 1.90
N ASP A 612 -12.79 -26.40 2.84
CA ASP A 612 -13.03 -26.27 4.28
C ASP A 612 -12.68 -24.85 4.78
N PHE A 613 -13.17 -23.83 4.08
CA PHE A 613 -12.99 -22.43 4.50
C PHE A 613 -14.11 -21.98 5.44
N PRO A 614 -13.80 -21.06 6.39
CA PRO A 614 -14.82 -20.40 7.21
C PRO A 614 -15.89 -19.69 6.36
N PRO A 615 -17.13 -19.56 6.83
CA PRO A 615 -18.22 -18.90 6.11
C PRO A 615 -17.94 -17.44 5.67
N GLU A 616 -16.98 -16.79 6.31
CA GLU A 616 -16.53 -15.42 6.06
C GLU A 616 -15.57 -15.31 4.85
N GLN A 617 -15.17 -16.44 4.27
CA GLN A 617 -14.30 -16.52 3.10
C GLN A 617 -15.10 -16.88 1.85
N MET A 618 -14.80 -16.19 0.75
CA MET A 618 -15.39 -16.47 -0.56
C MET A 618 -14.32 -17.06 -1.48
N VAL A 619 -14.46 -18.35 -1.79
CA VAL A 619 -13.57 -19.03 -2.75
C VAL A 619 -14.29 -19.17 -4.08
N LEU A 620 -13.67 -18.61 -5.13
CA LEU A 620 -14.12 -18.75 -6.50
C LEU A 620 -13.10 -19.61 -7.24
N VAL A 621 -13.55 -20.74 -7.78
CA VAL A 621 -12.72 -21.61 -8.61
C VAL A 621 -13.03 -21.32 -10.07
N SER A 622 -12.01 -20.90 -10.82
CA SER A 622 -12.08 -20.84 -12.26
C SER A 622 -11.72 -22.21 -12.86
N GLU A 623 -12.57 -22.72 -13.73
CA GLU A 623 -12.31 -23.94 -14.50
C GLU A 623 -11.74 -23.65 -15.91
N ASP A 624 -11.76 -22.39 -16.33
CA ASP A 624 -11.24 -21.94 -17.62
C ASP A 624 -9.78 -21.50 -17.44
N THR A 625 -8.89 -22.47 -17.14
CA THR A 625 -7.51 -22.23 -16.64
C THR A 625 -6.58 -21.50 -17.62
N ASP A 626 -6.93 -21.44 -18.90
CA ASP A 626 -6.19 -20.74 -19.96
C ASP A 626 -6.81 -19.39 -20.36
N LYS A 627 -7.87 -18.96 -19.63
CA LYS A 627 -8.61 -17.73 -19.90
C LYS A 627 -8.51 -16.78 -18.72
N ALA A 628 -8.69 -15.49 -18.99
CA ALA A 628 -8.79 -14.49 -17.94
C ALA A 628 -10.10 -14.57 -17.18
N ALA A 629 -10.10 -13.94 -16.01
CA ALA A 629 -11.29 -13.59 -15.27
C ALA A 629 -11.60 -12.10 -15.41
N GLN A 630 -12.88 -11.79 -15.56
CA GLN A 630 -13.37 -10.42 -15.47
C GLN A 630 -13.99 -10.22 -14.09
N ILE A 631 -13.38 -9.31 -13.34
CA ILE A 631 -13.88 -8.90 -12.03
C ILE A 631 -14.55 -7.53 -12.20
N VAL A 632 -15.86 -7.47 -11.92
CA VAL A 632 -16.64 -6.23 -11.93
C VAL A 632 -16.93 -5.86 -10.49
N ILE A 633 -16.42 -4.71 -10.07
CA ILE A 633 -16.62 -4.19 -8.72
C ILE A 633 -17.61 -3.04 -8.81
N ASN A 634 -18.77 -3.22 -8.19
CA ASN A 634 -19.77 -2.18 -8.04
C ASN A 634 -19.75 -1.69 -6.59
N SER A 635 -19.38 -0.43 -6.41
CA SER A 635 -19.31 0.19 -5.10
C SER A 635 -20.50 1.13 -4.91
N ASP A 636 -21.48 0.70 -4.10
CA ASP A 636 -22.69 1.49 -3.83
C ASP A 636 -22.42 2.62 -2.79
N ASN A 637 -21.20 2.73 -2.27
CA ASN A 637 -20.79 3.75 -1.31
C ASN A 637 -19.28 4.03 -1.45
N MET A 638 -18.84 5.25 -1.12
CA MET A 638 -17.41 5.56 -1.03
C MET A 638 -16.78 4.66 0.04
N MET A 639 -15.91 3.76 -0.41
CA MET A 639 -15.00 3.03 0.46
C MET A 639 -14.00 4.03 1.05
N ALA A 640 -13.82 3.98 2.36
CA ALA A 640 -12.85 4.77 3.12
C ALA A 640 -11.40 4.62 2.61
N HIS A 641 -11.09 3.45 2.05
CA HIS A 641 -9.78 3.08 1.54
C HIS A 641 -9.94 2.37 0.17
N PRO A 642 -9.04 2.59 -0.80
CA PRO A 642 -9.06 1.82 -2.05
C PRO A 642 -8.89 0.33 -1.77
N TRP A 643 -9.58 -0.52 -2.53
CA TRP A 643 -9.29 -1.95 -2.55
C TRP A 643 -8.13 -2.18 -3.51
N HIS A 644 -7.27 -3.14 -3.19
CA HIS A 644 -6.14 -3.52 -4.03
C HIS A 644 -6.32 -4.99 -4.41
N LEU A 645 -6.07 -5.32 -5.67
CA LEU A 645 -6.02 -6.71 -6.13
C LEU A 645 -4.59 -7.22 -5.92
N HIS A 646 -4.46 -8.43 -5.40
CA HIS A 646 -3.18 -9.11 -5.20
C HIS A 646 -3.16 -10.40 -6.02
N GLY A 647 -2.02 -10.68 -6.65
CA GLY A 647 -1.73 -11.96 -7.30
C GLY A 647 -2.36 -12.22 -8.68
N LEU A 648 -1.67 -11.84 -9.76
CA LEU A 648 -1.97 -12.29 -11.13
C LEU A 648 -0.83 -13.08 -11.76
#